data_AF-A0A1Z8NUF9-F1
#
_entry.id   AF-A0A1Z8NUF9-F1
#
_cell.length_a   1.000
_cell.length_b   1.000
_cell.length_c   1.000
_cell.angle_alpha   90.00
_cell.angle_beta   90.00
_cell.angle_gamma   90.00
#
_symmetry.space_group_name_H-M   'P 1'
#
loop_
_entity.id
_entity.type
_entity.pdbx_description
1 polymer ?
#
loop_
_entity_poly.entity_id
_entity_poly.type
_entity_poly.pdbx_seq_one_letter_code
_entity_poly.pdbx_strand_id
1 'polypeptide(L)'
;MPFTKFSNLDFDQIKTSIKDYLRSNSNFSDFDFEGSNFSVLIDTLAYNTYITAFNTNMAVNESFLDSATVRRNVVSLASNIGYLPRSRKASKATISFSVTPDNDSDFINVVLQPGIVCTGSISNTSYIFSTIEPITGIINGSTVSFNSIDIYQGTFLTKTFTFDASVNQRFVLENSFIDTETIKVYIKRSGDDGDGTEYKQIDNIIDVDKNSRVYFVREIDDQKYELRFGDGIFGKKLGTESGDDGNIITVKYLITDGEDGNDVSQFSFAGTIKDESNTLTFPSPTLTIDSIKSQNGADIEPLDSIRYFAPLSYSSQNRAVTAKDYESIIKRIYPDTESLSVVGGEEMDPPQYGNVLISIKPRGANYISDFNKNQILSKLRQYSVSGINQKIVDLKLLFIELESSVYYTDSFVSNVEELKSKIINTLTQHSKSVNLNKFGGRFKYSKTQQIIDSVDRNAITSNITKVIIRRNLNATLNQNAQYELCYGNQFHVKPDGYNIKSTGFNILGESSKVYLTDRPNAGYKTGVLSIVKQDADNSEVVDVKRNAGTIDYIKGEIELETIYITSTDKPDNVIEVEAVPESNDVVGLRDLYLNLNVPKSRINMIRDVISSGVEVSGVEFIKSSYTSSYYNGKLVRQ
;
A
#
# COMPACT_ATOMS: atom_id res chain seq x y z
N MET A 1 -11.55 16.49 -15.07
CA MET A 1 -12.14 16.30 -16.41
C MET A 1 -11.15 16.85 -17.43
N PRO A 2 -10.91 16.22 -18.59
CA PRO A 2 -10.02 16.78 -19.61
C PRO A 2 -10.56 18.14 -20.07
N PHE A 3 -9.71 19.17 -20.03
CA PHE A 3 -10.09 20.59 -20.14
C PHE A 3 -10.59 20.96 -21.55
N THR A 4 -10.28 20.16 -22.58
CA THR A 4 -10.78 20.37 -23.94
C THR A 4 -11.03 19.03 -24.64
N LYS A 5 -12.31 18.70 -24.90
CA LYS A 5 -12.66 17.76 -25.97
C LYS A 5 -12.50 18.51 -27.29
N PHE A 6 -11.31 18.50 -27.88
CA PHE A 6 -11.21 18.75 -29.32
C PHE A 6 -11.93 17.59 -30.01
N SER A 7 -13.14 17.82 -30.52
CA SER A 7 -13.98 16.77 -31.10
C SER A 7 -13.43 16.23 -32.42
N ASN A 8 -12.54 16.98 -33.07
CA ASN A 8 -12.08 16.70 -34.43
C ASN A 8 -10.55 16.64 -34.49
N LEU A 9 -9.96 15.62 -33.87
CA LEU A 9 -8.54 15.28 -34.04
C LEU A 9 -8.33 14.27 -35.17
N ASP A 10 -9.38 13.78 -35.82
CA ASP A 10 -9.24 12.86 -36.93
C ASP A 10 -8.65 13.57 -38.15
N PHE A 11 -7.68 12.93 -38.80
CA PHE A 11 -6.99 13.47 -39.96
C PHE A 11 -7.96 13.86 -41.07
N ASP A 12 -8.95 12.99 -41.36
CA ASP A 12 -9.93 13.23 -42.41
C ASP A 12 -10.85 14.40 -42.10
N GLN A 13 -11.17 14.62 -40.82
CA GLN A 13 -11.97 15.76 -40.38
C GLN A 13 -11.18 17.07 -40.44
N ILE A 14 -9.89 17.04 -40.08
CA ILE A 14 -8.98 18.19 -40.21
C ILE A 14 -8.83 18.56 -41.69
N LYS A 15 -8.61 17.56 -42.56
CA LYS A 15 -8.54 17.74 -44.01
C LYS A 15 -9.82 18.37 -44.56
N THR A 16 -10.98 17.88 -44.13
CA THR A 16 -12.29 18.43 -44.55
C THR A 16 -12.47 19.87 -44.07
N SER A 17 -12.11 20.18 -42.82
CA SER A 17 -12.16 21.55 -42.27
C SER A 17 -11.25 22.51 -43.04
N ILE A 18 -10.04 22.09 -43.39
CA ILE A 18 -9.12 22.91 -44.21
C ILE A 18 -9.70 23.13 -45.62
N LYS A 19 -10.29 22.09 -46.24
CA LYS A 19 -10.99 22.22 -47.54
C LYS A 19 -12.13 23.24 -47.45
N ASP A 20 -12.97 23.17 -46.42
CA ASP A 20 -14.12 24.08 -46.23
C ASP A 20 -13.68 25.52 -45.93
N TYR A 21 -12.60 25.70 -45.15
CA TYR A 21 -11.98 27.00 -44.93
C TYR A 21 -11.46 27.62 -46.24
N LEU A 22 -10.74 26.84 -47.04
CA LEU A 22 -10.23 27.32 -48.34
C LEU A 22 -11.37 27.65 -49.31
N ARG A 23 -12.47 26.87 -49.33
CA ARG A 23 -13.64 27.14 -50.17
C ARG A 23 -14.38 28.42 -49.80
N SER A 24 -14.45 28.75 -48.51
CA SER A 24 -15.21 29.91 -48.02
C SER A 24 -14.42 31.23 -48.05
N ASN A 25 -13.09 31.17 -47.96
CA ASN A 25 -12.26 32.34 -47.66
C ASN A 25 -11.19 32.66 -48.72
N SER A 26 -11.24 32.00 -49.88
CA SER A 26 -10.26 32.20 -50.94
C SER A 26 -10.91 32.50 -52.30
N ASN A 27 -10.14 33.15 -53.19
CA ASN A 27 -10.51 33.37 -54.59
C ASN A 27 -10.38 32.08 -55.45
N PHE A 28 -10.16 30.91 -54.83
CA PHE A 28 -9.97 29.63 -55.52
C PHE A 28 -11.30 28.89 -55.73
N SER A 29 -12.31 29.53 -56.32
CA SER A 29 -13.62 28.91 -56.60
C SER A 29 -13.55 27.75 -57.60
N ASP A 30 -12.55 27.75 -58.48
CA ASP A 30 -12.46 26.86 -59.64
C ASP A 30 -11.50 25.68 -59.45
N PHE A 31 -10.91 25.51 -58.26
CA PHE A 31 -9.96 24.43 -57.99
C PHE A 31 -10.65 23.18 -57.45
N ASP A 32 -10.44 22.05 -58.12
CA ASP A 32 -10.80 20.73 -57.59
C ASP A 32 -9.75 20.27 -56.56
N PHE A 33 -10.16 20.28 -55.29
CA PHE A 33 -9.33 19.92 -54.14
C PHE A 33 -9.15 18.41 -53.94
N GLU A 34 -9.72 17.56 -54.80
CA GLU A 34 -9.58 16.10 -54.73
C GLU A 34 -8.62 15.54 -55.78
N GLY A 35 -8.63 16.09 -57.00
CA GLY A 35 -7.84 15.58 -58.13
C GLY A 35 -6.53 16.31 -58.45
N SER A 36 -6.22 17.41 -57.74
CA SER A 36 -5.08 18.27 -58.05
C SER A 36 -3.85 17.99 -57.17
N ASN A 37 -2.65 18.42 -57.60
CA ASN A 37 -1.44 18.52 -56.76
C ASN A 37 -1.72 19.32 -55.46
N PHE A 38 -2.77 20.13 -55.46
CA PHE A 38 -3.27 20.84 -54.29
C PHE A 38 -3.79 19.90 -53.18
N SER A 39 -4.30 18.70 -53.51
CA SER A 39 -4.66 17.70 -52.50
C SER A 39 -3.44 17.27 -51.69
N VAL A 40 -2.29 17.07 -52.33
CA VAL A 40 -1.04 16.69 -51.63
C VAL A 40 -0.61 17.80 -50.67
N LEU A 41 -0.73 19.07 -51.07
CA LEU A 41 -0.45 20.20 -50.18
C LEU A 41 -1.42 20.26 -49.00
N ILE A 42 -2.73 20.09 -49.24
CA ILE A 42 -3.73 20.01 -48.18
C ILE A 42 -3.43 18.84 -47.24
N ASP A 43 -3.02 17.68 -47.76
CA ASP A 43 -2.64 16.52 -46.96
C ASP A 43 -1.44 16.80 -46.07
N THR A 44 -0.41 17.48 -46.59
CA THR A 44 0.75 17.89 -45.78
C THR A 44 0.38 18.91 -44.70
N LEU A 45 -0.51 19.87 -44.99
CA LEU A 45 -1.01 20.85 -44.02
C LEU A 45 -1.88 20.18 -42.96
N ALA A 46 -2.77 19.27 -43.36
CA ALA A 46 -3.60 18.49 -42.45
C ALA A 46 -2.74 17.62 -41.54
N TYR A 47 -1.70 16.98 -42.08
CA TYR A 47 -0.77 16.16 -41.32
C TYR A 47 0.05 16.98 -40.31
N ASN A 48 0.57 18.13 -40.72
CA ASN A 48 1.28 19.05 -39.82
C ASN A 48 0.36 19.59 -38.70
N THR A 49 -0.88 19.94 -39.07
CA THR A 49 -1.91 20.40 -38.11
C THR A 49 -2.28 19.28 -37.14
N TYR A 50 -2.45 18.05 -37.62
CA TYR A 50 -2.74 16.87 -36.80
C TYR A 50 -1.64 16.63 -35.75
N ILE A 51 -0.37 16.60 -36.17
CA ILE A 51 0.77 16.43 -35.26
C ILE A 51 0.82 17.57 -34.23
N THR A 52 0.65 18.81 -34.69
CA THR A 52 0.70 19.98 -33.82
C THR A 52 -0.44 19.96 -32.81
N ALA A 53 -1.67 19.70 -33.24
CA ALA A 53 -2.84 19.59 -32.38
C ALA A 53 -2.70 18.46 -31.36
N PHE A 54 -2.19 17.29 -31.78
CA PHE A 54 -1.91 16.17 -30.88
C PHE A 54 -0.87 16.56 -29.82
N ASN A 55 0.27 17.13 -30.22
CA ASN A 55 1.33 17.55 -29.31
C ASN A 55 0.87 18.65 -28.34
N THR A 56 0.10 19.63 -28.83
CA THR A 56 -0.48 20.67 -27.98
C THR A 56 -1.50 20.09 -26.99
N ASN A 57 -2.35 19.15 -27.42
CA ASN A 57 -3.30 18.48 -26.53
C ASN A 57 -2.57 17.72 -25.42
N MET A 58 -1.52 16.97 -25.77
CA MET A 58 -0.67 16.29 -24.80
C MET A 58 -0.01 17.28 -23.84
N ALA A 59 0.59 18.37 -24.34
CA ALA A 59 1.24 19.38 -23.50
C ALA A 59 0.26 20.08 -22.54
N VAL A 60 -0.96 20.39 -22.98
CA VAL A 60 -2.00 21.00 -22.15
C VAL A 60 -2.47 20.02 -21.07
N ASN A 61 -2.73 18.75 -21.43
CA ASN A 61 -3.12 17.75 -20.43
C ASN A 61 -2.01 17.49 -19.40
N GLU A 62 -0.75 17.54 -19.81
CA GLU A 62 0.41 17.40 -18.91
C GLU A 62 0.66 18.63 -18.03
N SER A 63 0.01 19.76 -18.30
CA SER A 63 0.15 20.99 -17.50
C SER A 63 -0.73 21.01 -16.25
N PHE A 64 -1.76 20.15 -16.17
CA PHE A 64 -2.66 20.08 -15.02
C PHE A 64 -2.47 18.77 -14.26
N LEU A 65 -2.46 18.85 -12.92
CA LEU A 65 -2.18 17.71 -12.06
C LEU A 65 -3.15 16.53 -12.28
N ASP A 66 -4.44 16.83 -12.49
CA ASP A 66 -5.49 15.82 -12.66
C ASP A 66 -5.41 15.06 -13.99
N SER A 67 -4.89 15.69 -15.05
CA SER A 67 -4.82 15.09 -16.40
C SER A 67 -3.42 14.62 -16.78
N ALA A 68 -2.38 15.07 -16.10
CA ALA A 68 -1.00 14.68 -16.37
C ALA A 68 -0.83 13.17 -16.18
N THR A 69 -0.28 12.50 -17.19
CA THR A 69 -0.05 11.06 -17.22
C THR A 69 1.41 10.73 -16.97
N VAL A 70 2.34 11.61 -17.36
CA VAL A 70 3.77 11.40 -17.19
C VAL A 70 4.16 11.74 -15.75
N ARG A 71 4.82 10.80 -15.06
CA ARG A 71 5.24 10.96 -13.66
C ARG A 71 6.00 12.25 -13.42
N ARG A 72 7.02 12.54 -14.23
CA ARG A 72 7.85 13.73 -14.10
C ARG A 72 7.03 15.01 -14.02
N ASN A 73 6.01 15.14 -14.85
CA ASN A 73 5.17 16.33 -14.89
C ASN A 73 4.27 16.41 -13.64
N VAL A 74 3.66 15.29 -13.24
CA VAL A 74 2.86 15.19 -12.00
C VAL A 74 3.70 15.60 -10.79
N VAL A 75 4.92 15.08 -10.68
CA VAL A 75 5.85 15.36 -9.58
C VAL A 75 6.30 16.83 -9.61
N SER A 76 6.63 17.38 -10.78
CA SER A 76 7.00 18.80 -10.90
C SER A 76 5.85 19.72 -10.49
N LEU A 77 4.62 19.39 -10.87
CA LEU A 77 3.43 20.15 -10.47
C LEU A 77 3.15 20.02 -8.96
N ALA A 78 3.30 18.82 -8.39
CA ALA A 78 3.19 18.60 -6.95
C ALA A 78 4.28 19.34 -6.17
N SER A 79 5.49 19.40 -6.70
CA SER A 79 6.60 20.15 -6.12
C SER A 79 6.35 21.66 -6.10
N ASN A 80 5.64 22.22 -7.09
CA ASN A 80 5.27 23.63 -7.11
C ASN A 80 4.33 24.02 -5.95
N ILE A 81 3.53 23.08 -5.45
CA ILE A 81 2.66 23.27 -4.28
C ILE A 81 3.28 22.76 -2.97
N GLY A 82 4.59 22.46 -2.98
CA GLY A 82 5.35 22.07 -1.80
C GLY A 82 5.15 20.63 -1.35
N TYR A 83 4.58 19.76 -2.19
CA TYR A 83 4.46 18.34 -1.92
C TYR A 83 5.65 17.57 -2.49
N LEU A 84 6.41 16.90 -1.63
CA LEU A 84 7.48 15.97 -2.02
C LEU A 84 6.90 14.54 -2.03
N PRO A 85 6.75 13.89 -3.20
CA PRO A 85 6.31 12.51 -3.27
C PRO A 85 7.28 11.57 -2.56
N ARG A 86 6.76 10.49 -2.00
CA ARG A 86 7.60 9.50 -1.34
C ARG A 86 8.47 8.76 -2.35
N SER A 87 9.76 8.68 -2.06
CA SER A 87 10.73 7.85 -2.80
C SER A 87 10.44 6.36 -2.60
N ARG A 88 11.22 5.52 -3.28
CA ARG A 88 11.33 4.11 -2.88
C ARG A 88 11.94 4.05 -1.48
N LYS A 89 11.49 3.11 -0.64
CA LYS A 89 11.99 2.91 0.72
C LYS A 89 12.75 1.61 0.86
N ALA A 90 13.87 1.67 1.55
CA ALA A 90 14.67 0.50 1.87
C ALA A 90 13.97 -0.39 2.90
N SER A 91 14.00 -1.70 2.66
CA SER A 91 13.56 -2.67 3.67
C SER A 91 14.52 -2.63 4.85
N LYS A 92 13.98 -2.62 6.06
CA LYS A 92 14.73 -2.49 7.31
C LYS A 92 14.71 -3.80 8.09
N ALA A 93 15.87 -4.26 8.51
CA ALA A 93 16.00 -5.37 9.46
C ALA A 93 16.81 -4.91 10.68
N THR A 94 16.48 -5.44 11.85
CA THR A 94 17.27 -5.22 13.06
C THR A 94 18.01 -6.50 13.37
N ILE A 95 19.35 -6.41 13.44
CA ILE A 95 20.23 -7.55 13.72
C ILE A 95 21.05 -7.28 14.97
N SER A 96 21.35 -8.35 15.71
CA SER A 96 22.38 -8.33 16.74
C SER A 96 23.41 -9.38 16.40
N PHE A 97 24.69 -9.07 16.61
CA PHE A 97 25.76 -10.03 16.40
C PHE A 97 26.94 -9.73 17.31
N SER A 98 27.72 -10.76 17.61
CA SER A 98 28.94 -10.63 18.37
C SER A 98 30.13 -11.08 17.55
N VAL A 99 31.24 -10.38 17.72
CA VAL A 99 32.48 -10.65 17.03
C VAL A 99 33.56 -10.89 18.08
N THR A 100 34.25 -12.01 17.96
CA THR A 100 35.44 -12.32 18.74
C THR A 100 36.66 -12.01 17.87
N PRO A 101 37.48 -11.01 18.22
CA PRO A 101 38.77 -10.79 17.55
C PRO A 101 39.70 -12.01 17.69
N ASP A 102 40.54 -12.24 16.66
CA ASP A 102 41.54 -13.33 16.66
C ASP A 102 42.66 -13.13 17.68
N ASN A 103 42.95 -11.89 18.04
CA ASN A 103 44.07 -11.53 18.89
C ASN A 103 43.54 -10.99 20.23
N ASP A 104 44.10 -11.51 21.32
CA ASP A 104 43.82 -11.16 22.73
C ASP A 104 44.44 -9.79 23.11
N SER A 105 44.37 -8.81 22.20
CA SER A 105 44.83 -7.44 22.43
C SER A 105 43.69 -6.61 23.03
N ASP A 106 44.00 -5.74 23.99
CA ASP A 106 43.04 -4.79 24.57
C ASP A 106 42.53 -3.82 23.48
N PHE A 107 41.34 -4.07 22.94
CA PHE A 107 40.67 -3.17 22.01
C PHE A 107 39.96 -2.07 22.79
N ILE A 108 40.16 -0.81 22.40
CA ILE A 108 39.50 0.35 23.03
C ILE A 108 38.26 0.77 22.24
N ASN A 109 38.30 0.69 20.89
CA ASN A 109 37.17 1.10 20.04
C ASN A 109 37.10 0.31 18.73
N VAL A 110 36.03 -0.49 18.60
CA VAL A 110 35.76 -1.28 17.40
C VAL A 110 34.55 -0.71 16.67
N VAL A 111 34.73 -0.35 15.40
CA VAL A 111 33.74 0.35 14.58
C VAL A 111 33.38 -0.44 13.34
N LEU A 112 32.08 -0.74 13.19
CA LEU A 112 31.50 -1.20 11.94
C LEU A 112 31.49 -0.04 10.95
N GLN A 113 32.17 -0.21 9.81
CA GLN A 113 32.24 0.81 8.78
C GLN A 113 30.92 0.93 8.03
N PRO A 114 30.53 2.14 7.57
CA PRO A 114 29.38 2.30 6.70
C PRO A 114 29.62 1.58 5.38
N GLY A 115 28.57 1.00 4.81
CA GLY A 115 28.64 0.12 3.65
C GLY A 115 27.91 -1.19 3.87
N ILE A 116 28.29 -2.22 3.11
CA ILE A 116 27.71 -3.56 3.25
C ILE A 116 27.96 -4.11 4.66
N VAL A 117 26.94 -4.72 5.25
CA VAL A 117 27.00 -5.38 6.56
C VAL A 117 26.63 -6.85 6.42
N CYS A 118 25.53 -7.15 5.73
CA CYS A 118 25.06 -8.50 5.53
C CYS A 118 24.58 -8.72 4.10
N THR A 119 24.61 -9.97 3.67
CA THR A 119 23.85 -10.47 2.53
C THR A 119 22.73 -11.34 3.06
N GLY A 120 21.52 -11.14 2.57
CA GLY A 120 20.38 -11.97 2.90
C GLY A 120 19.87 -12.71 1.68
N SER A 121 19.25 -13.87 1.88
CA SER A 121 18.70 -14.66 0.77
C SER A 121 17.24 -14.98 0.99
N ILE A 122 16.46 -14.88 -0.09
CA ILE A 122 15.06 -15.32 -0.15
C ILE A 122 14.81 -15.93 -1.51
N SER A 123 14.21 -17.13 -1.55
CA SER A 123 13.76 -17.79 -2.79
C SER A 123 14.77 -17.74 -3.96
N ASN A 124 16.04 -18.10 -3.70
CA ASN A 124 17.18 -18.07 -4.65
C ASN A 124 17.67 -16.70 -5.13
N THR A 125 17.19 -15.59 -4.57
CA THR A 125 17.71 -14.24 -4.84
C THR A 125 18.45 -13.71 -3.61
N SER A 126 19.63 -13.11 -3.83
CA SER A 126 20.44 -12.51 -2.76
C SER A 126 20.26 -10.99 -2.74
N TYR A 127 19.98 -10.45 -1.56
CA TYR A 127 19.89 -9.02 -1.30
C TYR A 127 21.03 -8.55 -0.42
N ILE A 128 21.51 -7.33 -0.67
CA ILE A 128 22.56 -6.68 0.09
C ILE A 128 21.93 -5.77 1.14
N PHE A 129 22.44 -5.81 2.36
CA PHE A 129 22.05 -4.93 3.44
C PHE A 129 23.25 -4.09 3.89
N SER A 130 23.02 -2.79 4.00
CA SER A 130 24.04 -1.78 4.28
C SER A 130 23.65 -0.87 5.44
N THR A 131 24.64 -0.24 6.06
CA THR A 131 24.49 0.85 7.03
C THR A 131 25.07 2.15 6.48
N ILE A 132 24.47 3.28 6.83
CA ILE A 132 24.84 4.61 6.32
C ILE A 132 25.87 5.28 7.24
N GLU A 133 25.71 5.04 8.55
CA GLU A 133 26.54 5.62 9.60
C GLU A 133 27.44 4.53 10.21
N PRO A 134 28.67 4.89 10.62
CA PRO A 134 29.52 3.99 11.38
C PRO A 134 28.88 3.68 12.74
N ILE A 135 28.97 2.42 13.18
CA ILE A 135 28.41 1.99 14.47
C ILE A 135 29.54 1.47 15.34
N THR A 136 29.65 2.02 16.55
CA THR A 136 30.63 1.58 17.57
C THR A 136 30.07 0.39 18.34
N GLY A 137 30.86 -0.69 18.46
CA GLY A 137 30.50 -1.88 19.21
C GLY A 137 30.73 -1.72 20.71
N ILE A 138 29.97 -2.45 21.52
CA ILE A 138 30.14 -2.51 22.98
C ILE A 138 31.06 -3.67 23.32
N ILE A 139 32.18 -3.37 23.96
CA ILE A 139 33.20 -4.36 24.32
C ILE A 139 32.83 -5.01 25.66
N ASN A 140 32.63 -6.33 25.64
CA ASN A 140 32.33 -7.15 26.82
C ASN A 140 33.43 -8.21 26.97
N GLY A 141 34.53 -7.86 27.64
CA GLY A 141 35.70 -8.73 27.76
C GLY A 141 36.34 -8.99 26.39
N SER A 142 36.48 -10.26 26.00
CA SER A 142 37.06 -10.68 24.71
C SER A 142 36.07 -10.68 23.54
N THR A 143 34.83 -10.24 23.74
CA THR A 143 33.80 -10.21 22.69
C THR A 143 33.27 -8.80 22.47
N VAL A 144 33.22 -8.37 21.21
CA VAL A 144 32.57 -7.13 20.80
C VAL A 144 31.13 -7.44 20.43
N SER A 145 30.19 -6.85 21.13
CA SER A 145 28.75 -7.02 20.89
C SER A 145 28.17 -5.82 20.17
N PHE A 146 27.42 -6.09 19.11
CA PHE A 146 26.62 -5.13 18.37
C PHE A 146 25.15 -5.49 18.57
N ASN A 147 24.46 -4.71 19.40
CA ASN A 147 23.10 -5.03 19.81
C ASN A 147 22.10 -4.12 19.09
N SER A 148 21.07 -4.72 18.49
CA SER A 148 19.95 -4.01 17.85
C SER A 148 20.38 -2.97 16.81
N ILE A 149 21.24 -3.38 15.88
CA ILE A 149 21.62 -2.54 14.74
C ILE A 149 20.53 -2.58 13.68
N ASP A 150 20.13 -1.40 13.23
CA ASP A 150 19.29 -1.20 12.06
C ASP A 150 20.11 -1.27 10.77
N ILE A 151 19.83 -2.26 9.94
CA ILE A 151 20.39 -2.43 8.60
C ILE A 151 19.32 -2.17 7.53
N TYR A 152 19.72 -1.56 6.42
CA TYR A 152 18.84 -1.18 5.33
C TYR A 152 19.18 -1.95 4.07
N GLN A 153 18.17 -2.46 3.37
CA GLN A 153 18.35 -3.16 2.11
C GLN A 153 18.79 -2.18 1.02
N GLY A 154 19.94 -2.46 0.41
CA GLY A 154 20.43 -1.72 -0.73
C GLY A 154 21.95 -1.51 -0.72
N THR A 155 22.43 -0.82 -1.75
CA THR A 155 23.85 -0.49 -1.91
C THR A 155 24.12 0.92 -1.42
N PHE A 156 25.09 1.05 -0.52
CA PHE A 156 25.58 2.33 -0.02
C PHE A 156 26.42 3.05 -1.09
N LEU A 157 26.12 4.32 -1.33
CA LEU A 157 26.83 5.17 -2.29
C LEU A 157 27.18 6.52 -1.65
N THR A 158 28.34 7.05 -2.04
CA THR A 158 28.79 8.39 -1.64
C THR A 158 29.03 9.23 -2.88
N LYS A 159 28.45 10.44 -2.91
CA LYS A 159 28.68 11.44 -3.96
C LYS A 159 29.23 12.71 -3.33
N THR A 160 30.34 13.21 -3.87
CA THR A 160 30.92 14.48 -3.46
C THR A 160 30.65 15.56 -4.51
N PHE A 161 30.33 16.77 -4.04
CA PHE A 161 30.22 17.97 -4.86
C PHE A 161 31.13 19.06 -4.29
N THR A 162 31.60 19.94 -5.15
CA THR A 162 32.36 21.13 -4.76
C THR A 162 31.57 22.36 -5.14
N PHE A 163 31.22 23.18 -4.15
CA PHE A 163 30.50 24.43 -4.31
C PHE A 163 31.45 25.54 -4.77
N ASP A 164 31.06 26.22 -5.84
CA ASP A 164 31.67 27.47 -6.30
C ASP A 164 30.60 28.57 -6.36
N ALA A 165 30.79 29.63 -5.57
CA ALA A 165 29.88 30.76 -5.49
C ALA A 165 29.77 31.57 -6.79
N SER A 166 30.72 31.40 -7.72
CA SER A 166 30.79 32.14 -8.99
C SER A 166 29.82 31.61 -10.04
N VAL A 167 29.30 30.38 -9.87
CA VAL A 167 28.46 29.69 -10.85
C VAL A 167 27.15 29.28 -10.20
N ASN A 168 26.04 29.40 -10.92
CA ASN A 168 24.78 28.80 -10.49
C ASN A 168 24.82 27.29 -10.69
N GLN A 169 25.13 26.55 -9.62
CA GLN A 169 25.32 25.10 -9.64
C GLN A 169 24.08 24.36 -9.11
N ARG A 170 23.81 23.18 -9.68
CA ARG A 170 22.74 22.27 -9.24
C ARG A 170 23.36 21.01 -8.66
N PHE A 171 22.92 20.59 -7.48
CA PHE A 171 23.41 19.40 -6.79
C PHE A 171 22.46 18.24 -7.03
N VAL A 172 22.69 17.49 -8.10
CA VAL A 172 21.80 16.40 -8.53
C VAL A 172 22.42 15.03 -8.25
N LEU A 173 21.66 14.16 -7.60
CA LEU A 173 21.95 12.74 -7.47
C LEU A 173 21.43 12.01 -8.72
N GLU A 174 22.35 11.49 -9.53
CA GLU A 174 22.03 10.94 -10.86
C GLU A 174 21.48 9.50 -10.81
N ASN A 175 21.65 8.81 -9.70
CA ASN A 175 21.17 7.44 -9.52
C ASN A 175 19.65 7.42 -9.35
N SER A 176 18.98 6.44 -9.96
CA SER A 176 17.58 6.12 -9.70
C SER A 176 17.44 5.25 -8.45
N PHE A 177 16.21 5.09 -7.95
CA PHE A 177 15.89 4.21 -6.80
C PHE A 177 16.53 4.61 -5.47
N ILE A 178 16.81 5.91 -5.29
CA ILE A 178 17.33 6.46 -4.05
C ILE A 178 16.23 6.46 -2.98
N ASP A 179 16.57 6.07 -1.76
CA ASP A 179 15.73 6.30 -0.59
C ASP A 179 16.04 7.67 0.03
N THR A 180 15.10 8.63 -0.07
CA THR A 180 15.28 9.99 0.46
C THR A 180 15.43 10.04 1.98
N GLU A 181 14.86 9.10 2.74
CA GLU A 181 14.98 9.09 4.21
C GLU A 181 16.39 8.68 4.67
N THR A 182 17.15 8.01 3.79
CA THR A 182 18.53 7.58 4.06
C THR A 182 19.58 8.63 3.69
N ILE A 183 19.19 9.75 3.06
CA ILE A 183 20.12 10.77 2.61
C ILE A 183 20.73 11.48 3.81
N LYS A 184 22.06 11.41 3.90
CA LYS A 184 22.86 12.13 4.89
C LYS A 184 23.82 13.06 4.16
N VAL A 185 23.75 14.34 4.49
CA VAL A 185 24.57 15.37 3.86
C VAL A 185 25.54 15.92 4.89
N TYR A 186 26.83 15.83 4.57
CA TYR A 186 27.90 16.41 5.37
C TYR A 186 28.61 17.48 4.56
N ILE A 187 28.91 18.61 5.20
CA ILE A 187 29.62 19.72 4.58
C ILE A 187 30.91 19.97 5.33
N LYS A 188 32.00 20.11 4.57
CA LYS A 188 33.32 20.37 5.12
C LYS A 188 34.10 21.40 4.31
N ARG A 189 35.13 21.95 4.95
CA ARG A 189 36.11 22.80 4.27
C ARG A 189 37.18 21.95 3.59
N SER A 190 37.70 22.47 2.48
CA SER A 190 38.88 21.90 1.84
C SER A 190 40.08 21.91 2.80
N GLY A 191 40.53 20.72 3.21
CA GLY A 191 41.64 20.52 4.15
C GLY A 191 41.23 20.01 5.54
N ASP A 192 39.93 19.93 5.84
CA ASP A 192 39.46 19.34 7.10
C ASP A 192 39.42 17.81 7.03
N ASP A 193 39.89 17.18 8.10
CA ASP A 193 39.81 15.73 8.32
C ASP A 193 38.38 15.31 8.70
N GLY A 194 37.94 14.16 8.18
CA GLY A 194 36.61 13.60 8.42
C GLY A 194 35.54 14.03 7.40
N ASP A 195 34.27 13.74 7.74
CA ASP A 195 33.10 13.98 6.89
C ASP A 195 32.54 15.41 7.01
N GLY A 196 32.83 16.11 8.11
CA GLY A 196 32.38 17.48 8.35
C GLY A 196 31.10 17.59 9.20
N THR A 197 30.36 18.68 9.02
CA THR A 197 29.14 18.98 9.78
C THR A 197 27.91 18.42 9.09
N GLU A 198 27.04 17.72 9.83
CA GLU A 198 25.78 17.17 9.33
C GLU A 198 24.73 18.27 9.11
N TYR A 199 24.06 18.22 7.96
CA TYR A 199 22.90 19.04 7.64
C TYR A 199 21.64 18.18 7.68
N LYS A 200 20.51 18.74 8.13
CA LYS A 200 19.23 18.03 8.26
C LYS A 200 18.26 18.36 7.14
N GLN A 201 17.57 17.35 6.64
CA GLN A 201 16.46 17.56 5.71
C GLN A 201 15.30 18.22 6.45
N ILE A 202 14.69 19.23 5.83
CA ILE A 202 13.48 19.87 6.33
C ILE A 202 12.42 19.96 5.23
N ASP A 203 11.16 19.87 5.65
CA ASP A 203 9.99 20.05 4.77
C ASP A 203 9.30 21.41 4.98
N ASN A 204 9.59 22.09 6.09
CA ASN A 204 8.94 23.34 6.47
C ASN A 204 9.97 24.37 6.95
N ILE A 205 9.65 25.63 6.74
CA ILE A 205 10.52 26.80 6.97
C ILE A 205 10.16 27.51 8.29
N ILE A 206 9.02 27.18 8.93
CA ILE A 206 8.51 27.90 10.13
C ILE A 206 9.54 27.98 11.27
N ASP A 207 10.29 26.90 11.53
CA ASP A 207 11.27 26.83 12.62
C ASP A 207 12.72 26.99 12.14
N VAL A 208 12.93 27.58 10.97
CA VAL A 208 14.25 27.68 10.33
C VAL A 208 14.78 29.10 10.42
N ASP A 209 15.94 29.25 11.06
CA ASP A 209 16.68 30.51 11.12
C ASP A 209 17.86 30.54 10.13
N LYS A 210 18.57 31.68 10.08
CA LYS A 210 19.76 31.88 9.23
C LYS A 210 20.92 30.92 9.57
N ASN A 211 21.00 30.45 10.82
CA ASN A 211 22.10 29.60 11.29
C ASN A 211 21.76 28.11 11.21
N SER A 212 20.52 27.78 10.88
CA SER A 212 20.01 26.42 10.80
C SER A 212 20.68 25.66 9.66
N ARG A 213 21.28 24.51 9.99
CA ARG A 213 21.98 23.65 9.04
C ARG A 213 20.99 22.71 8.38
N VAL A 214 20.38 23.19 7.32
CA VAL A 214 19.25 22.53 6.68
C VAL A 214 19.42 22.44 5.17
N TYR A 215 18.79 21.43 4.58
CA TYR A 215 18.70 21.26 3.13
C TYR A 215 17.29 20.80 2.73
N PHE A 216 16.93 21.10 1.48
CA PHE A 216 15.69 20.70 0.85
C PHE A 216 15.98 19.69 -0.25
N VAL A 217 15.08 18.72 -0.40
CA VAL A 217 15.14 17.71 -1.45
C VAL A 217 14.01 17.94 -2.45
N ARG A 218 14.32 17.84 -3.74
CA ARG A 218 13.32 17.91 -4.81
C ARG A 218 13.52 16.78 -5.80
N GLU A 219 12.44 16.07 -6.15
CA GLU A 219 12.46 15.12 -7.28
C GLU A 219 12.42 15.91 -8.61
N ILE A 220 13.34 15.59 -9.52
CA ILE A 220 13.48 16.29 -10.80
C ILE A 220 12.97 15.47 -11.98
N ASP A 221 13.67 14.41 -12.36
CA ASP A 221 13.37 13.55 -13.50
C ASP A 221 13.76 12.11 -13.16
N ASP A 222 12.98 11.13 -13.60
CA ASP A 222 13.23 9.70 -13.44
C ASP A 222 13.75 9.29 -12.05
N GLN A 223 13.09 9.76 -10.98
CA GLN A 223 13.43 9.44 -9.59
C GLN A 223 14.82 9.95 -9.14
N LYS A 224 15.38 10.93 -9.85
CA LYS A 224 16.59 11.65 -9.45
C LYS A 224 16.22 12.80 -8.51
N TYR A 225 17.10 13.07 -7.57
CA TYR A 225 16.87 14.07 -6.53
C TYR A 225 17.88 15.20 -6.62
N GLU A 226 17.39 16.42 -6.54
CA GLU A 226 18.17 17.65 -6.45
C GLU A 226 18.16 18.14 -5.00
N LEU A 227 19.36 18.43 -4.48
CA LEU A 227 19.56 19.02 -3.16
C LEU A 227 19.69 20.55 -3.30
N ARG A 228 18.94 21.27 -2.47
CA ARG A 228 19.02 22.73 -2.35
C ARG A 228 19.37 23.11 -0.93
N PHE A 229 20.31 24.04 -0.79
CA PHE A 229 20.79 24.53 0.49
C PHE A 229 20.22 25.92 0.79
N GLY A 230 20.38 26.37 2.03
CA GLY A 230 19.92 27.68 2.47
C GLY A 230 20.57 28.83 1.70
N ASP A 231 19.90 29.97 1.68
CA ASP A 231 20.34 31.20 1.01
C ASP A 231 20.97 32.22 1.98
N GLY A 232 21.03 31.90 3.27
CA GLY A 232 21.49 32.80 4.33
C GLY A 232 20.38 33.69 4.94
N ILE A 233 19.14 33.50 4.51
CA ILE A 233 17.93 33.99 5.19
C ILE A 233 17.22 32.80 5.83
N PHE A 234 16.91 31.80 5.01
CA PHE A 234 16.34 30.54 5.44
C PHE A 234 17.40 29.44 5.33
N GLY A 235 17.95 29.06 6.48
CA GLY A 235 19.05 28.13 6.55
C GLY A 235 20.39 28.75 6.17
N LYS A 236 21.45 28.07 6.59
CA LYS A 236 22.82 28.52 6.40
C LYS A 236 23.22 28.41 4.92
N LYS A 237 23.82 29.49 4.40
CA LYS A 237 24.37 29.54 3.04
C LYS A 237 25.65 28.70 2.95
N LEU A 238 25.85 28.06 1.81
CA LEU A 238 27.13 27.45 1.46
C LEU A 238 28.17 28.52 1.11
N GLY A 239 29.41 28.31 1.52
CA GLY A 239 30.49 29.22 1.20
C GLY A 239 31.81 28.86 1.88
N THR A 240 32.82 29.65 1.56
CA THR A 240 34.18 29.54 2.11
C THR A 240 34.54 30.71 3.03
N GLU A 241 33.59 31.59 3.32
CA GLU A 241 33.83 32.79 4.12
C GLU A 241 33.98 32.44 5.61
N SER A 242 34.52 33.38 6.39
CA SER A 242 34.69 33.23 7.83
C SER A 242 33.32 33.14 8.52
N GLY A 243 32.81 31.93 8.70
CA GLY A 243 31.50 31.66 9.28
C GLY A 243 30.73 30.54 8.58
N ASP A 244 31.13 30.15 7.37
CA ASP A 244 30.50 29.07 6.62
C ASP A 244 31.08 27.69 7.01
N ASP A 245 30.26 26.63 6.86
CA ASP A 245 30.68 25.27 7.22
C ASP A 245 31.56 24.60 6.14
N GLY A 246 31.70 25.22 4.95
CA GLY A 246 32.62 24.80 3.90
C GLY A 246 32.00 24.70 2.51
N ASN A 247 32.80 24.19 1.56
CA ASN A 247 32.49 24.11 0.13
C ASN A 247 32.43 22.69 -0.43
N ILE A 248 32.88 21.67 0.32
CA ILE A 248 32.81 20.28 -0.12
C ILE A 248 31.57 19.65 0.52
N ILE A 249 30.66 19.17 -0.33
CA ILE A 249 29.41 18.55 0.07
C ILE A 249 29.56 17.05 -0.18
N THR A 250 29.51 16.25 0.88
CA THR A 250 29.54 14.79 0.83
C THR A 250 28.15 14.27 1.13
N VAL A 251 27.52 13.66 0.14
CA VAL A 251 26.19 13.05 0.26
C VAL A 251 26.35 11.54 0.32
N LYS A 252 25.90 10.94 1.42
CA LYS A 252 25.79 9.50 1.60
C LYS A 252 24.32 9.11 1.46
N TYR A 253 24.03 8.09 0.66
CA TYR A 253 22.68 7.63 0.41
C TYR A 253 22.68 6.17 -0.03
N LEU A 254 21.49 5.57 -0.09
CA LEU A 254 21.33 4.17 -0.43
C LEU A 254 20.38 4.00 -1.63
N ILE A 255 20.73 3.08 -2.52
CA ILE A 255 19.87 2.63 -3.62
C ILE A 255 19.25 1.29 -3.26
N THR A 256 17.93 1.17 -3.39
CA THR A 256 17.15 0.03 -2.87
C THR A 256 16.26 -0.59 -3.94
N ASP A 257 15.94 -1.88 -3.74
CA ASP A 257 15.00 -2.63 -4.57
C ASP A 257 13.54 -2.48 -4.08
N GLY A 258 13.30 -1.83 -2.94
CA GLY A 258 11.96 -1.47 -2.48
C GLY A 258 11.24 -2.64 -1.79
N GLU A 259 10.06 -3.01 -2.31
CA GLU A 259 9.21 -4.08 -1.72
C GLU A 259 9.89 -5.46 -1.79
N ASP A 260 10.73 -5.69 -2.80
CA ASP A 260 11.39 -6.98 -3.05
C ASP A 260 12.38 -7.39 -1.94
N GLY A 261 12.87 -6.41 -1.17
CA GLY A 261 13.79 -6.62 -0.04
C GLY A 261 13.12 -7.07 1.26
N ASN A 262 11.79 -7.22 1.28
CA ASN A 262 11.03 -7.64 2.47
C ASN A 262 11.13 -9.15 2.74
N ASP A 263 10.79 -9.56 3.95
CA ASP A 263 10.71 -10.95 4.44
C ASP A 263 12.03 -11.74 4.46
N VAL A 264 13.16 -11.07 4.24
CA VAL A 264 14.49 -11.68 4.40
C VAL A 264 14.72 -12.01 5.88
N SER A 265 14.98 -13.28 6.16
CA SER A 265 15.18 -13.80 7.53
C SER A 265 16.52 -14.49 7.75
N GLN A 266 17.23 -14.86 6.68
CA GLN A 266 18.55 -15.46 6.76
C GLN A 266 19.57 -14.42 6.33
N PHE A 267 20.48 -14.06 7.24
CA PHE A 267 21.55 -13.10 6.99
C PHE A 267 22.91 -13.77 7.15
N SER A 268 23.82 -13.46 6.24
CA SER A 268 25.24 -13.81 6.30
C SER A 268 26.05 -12.52 6.37
N PHE A 269 26.96 -12.41 7.33
CA PHE A 269 27.78 -11.22 7.51
C PHE A 269 28.80 -11.08 6.38
N ALA A 270 28.85 -9.90 5.77
CA ALA A 270 29.76 -9.54 4.69
C ALA A 270 30.40 -8.16 4.93
N GLY A 271 30.27 -7.62 6.15
CA GLY A 271 30.68 -6.27 6.48
C GLY A 271 32.15 -6.13 6.84
N THR A 272 32.61 -4.88 6.85
CA THR A 272 33.97 -4.52 7.26
C THR A 272 33.96 -3.87 8.63
N ILE A 273 34.67 -4.47 9.58
CA ILE A 273 34.88 -3.92 10.92
C ILE A 273 36.33 -3.49 11.02
N LYS A 274 36.55 -2.30 11.59
CA LYS A 274 37.88 -1.74 11.80
C LYS A 274 38.08 -1.40 13.28
N ASP A 275 39.31 -1.57 13.71
CA ASP A 275 39.80 -1.12 15.02
C ASP A 275 40.54 0.23 14.88
N GLU A 276 40.94 0.84 16.00
CA GLU A 276 41.61 2.14 16.07
C GLU A 276 42.86 2.26 15.18
N SER A 277 43.55 1.15 14.91
CA SER A 277 44.73 1.10 14.04
C SER A 277 44.42 0.98 12.54
N ASN A 278 43.14 1.00 12.14
CA ASN A 278 42.67 0.88 10.75
C ASN A 278 43.09 -0.44 10.05
N THR A 279 43.56 -1.43 10.82
CA THR A 279 43.91 -2.79 10.38
C THR A 279 42.68 -3.69 10.34
N LEU A 280 42.60 -4.53 9.30
CA LEU A 280 41.51 -5.49 9.06
C LEU A 280 41.83 -6.82 9.75
N THR A 281 41.11 -7.19 10.81
CA THR A 281 41.22 -8.57 11.35
C THR A 281 39.98 -8.95 12.16
N PHE A 282 38.96 -9.50 11.49
CA PHE A 282 37.93 -10.31 12.12
C PHE A 282 37.50 -11.41 11.13
N PRO A 283 38.01 -12.65 11.21
CA PRO A 283 37.46 -13.76 10.46
C PRO A 283 36.14 -14.16 11.10
N SER A 284 35.06 -14.07 10.31
CA SER A 284 33.76 -14.71 10.56
C SER A 284 33.17 -14.51 11.98
N PRO A 285 32.37 -13.46 12.21
CA PRO A 285 31.63 -13.33 13.46
C PRO A 285 30.63 -14.49 13.62
N THR A 286 30.53 -15.02 14.84
CA THR A 286 29.39 -15.87 15.24
C THR A 286 28.13 -15.01 15.29
N LEU A 287 27.30 -15.17 14.27
CA LEU A 287 26.02 -14.50 14.17
C LEU A 287 24.98 -15.22 15.03
N THR A 288 24.75 -14.76 16.25
CA THR A 288 23.50 -15.05 16.99
C THR A 288 22.43 -14.08 16.50
N ILE A 289 21.79 -14.43 15.39
CA ILE A 289 20.78 -13.62 14.72
C ILE A 289 19.45 -13.70 15.49
N ASP A 290 19.24 -12.79 16.43
CA ASP A 290 17.89 -12.45 16.90
C ASP A 290 17.27 -11.43 15.90
N SER A 291 17.10 -11.81 14.64
CA SER A 291 16.58 -10.88 13.63
C SER A 291 15.06 -10.91 13.55
N ILE A 292 14.48 -9.73 13.66
CA ILE A 292 13.16 -9.46 13.08
C ILE A 292 13.35 -9.49 11.55
N LYS A 293 12.49 -10.23 10.84
CA LYS A 293 12.49 -10.29 9.37
C LYS A 293 12.48 -8.89 8.77
N SER A 294 13.18 -8.69 7.65
CA SER A 294 13.23 -7.40 6.97
C SER A 294 11.83 -6.91 6.58
N GLN A 295 11.48 -5.67 6.92
CA GLN A 295 10.14 -5.11 6.74
C GLN A 295 10.19 -3.62 6.35
N ASN A 296 9.06 -3.06 5.91
CA ASN A 296 8.87 -1.65 5.52
C ASN A 296 9.58 -1.20 4.22
N GLY A 297 10.08 -2.15 3.42
CA GLY A 297 10.47 -1.87 2.04
C GLY A 297 9.24 -1.54 1.21
N ALA A 298 9.28 -0.46 0.44
CA ALA A 298 8.12 -0.01 -0.32
C ALA A 298 8.52 0.64 -1.64
N ASP A 299 7.68 0.42 -2.66
CA ASP A 299 7.82 1.11 -3.92
C ASP A 299 7.55 2.61 -3.84
N ILE A 300 8.01 3.30 -4.87
CA ILE A 300 7.76 4.72 -5.09
C ILE A 300 6.25 5.00 -5.10
N GLU A 301 5.86 6.19 -4.65
CA GLU A 301 4.45 6.53 -4.55
C GLU A 301 3.73 6.52 -5.92
N PRO A 302 2.56 5.83 -6.06
CA PRO A 302 1.85 5.78 -7.33
C PRO A 302 1.21 7.13 -7.70
N LEU A 303 1.04 7.41 -9.00
CA LEU A 303 0.54 8.68 -9.52
C LEU A 303 -0.82 9.08 -8.95
N ASP A 304 -1.74 8.12 -8.81
CA ASP A 304 -3.08 8.38 -8.26
C ASP A 304 -3.03 8.84 -6.80
N SER A 305 -2.06 8.35 -6.02
CA SER A 305 -1.83 8.80 -4.64
C SER A 305 -1.37 10.25 -4.64
N ILE A 306 -0.38 10.60 -5.49
CA ILE A 306 0.15 11.97 -5.59
C ILE A 306 -0.96 12.96 -6.00
N ARG A 307 -1.79 12.61 -7.00
CA ARG A 307 -2.90 13.46 -7.44
C ARG A 307 -3.92 13.73 -6.34
N TYR A 308 -4.18 12.75 -5.46
CA TYR A 308 -5.11 12.91 -4.35
C TYR A 308 -4.49 13.66 -3.16
N PHE A 309 -3.26 13.32 -2.76
CA PHE A 309 -2.64 13.87 -1.55
C PHE A 309 -1.96 15.22 -1.74
N ALA A 310 -1.42 15.54 -2.93
CA ALA A 310 -0.71 16.79 -3.12
C ALA A 310 -1.62 18.03 -2.91
N PRO A 311 -2.84 18.10 -3.50
CA PRO A 311 -3.76 19.22 -3.23
C PRO A 311 -4.25 19.26 -1.78
N LEU A 312 -4.45 18.09 -1.14
CA LEU A 312 -4.86 18.02 0.26
C LEU A 312 -3.77 18.53 1.21
N SER A 313 -2.51 18.17 0.95
CA SER A 313 -1.38 18.66 1.73
C SER A 313 -1.19 20.18 1.59
N TYR A 314 -1.48 20.72 0.41
CA TYR A 314 -1.48 22.18 0.20
C TYR A 314 -2.63 22.86 0.94
N SER A 315 -3.83 22.27 0.90
CA SER A 315 -5.02 22.76 1.61
C SER A 315 -4.84 22.77 3.13
N SER A 316 -4.19 21.76 3.70
CA SER A 316 -4.02 21.63 5.15
C SER A 316 -3.02 22.62 5.74
N GLN A 317 -2.16 23.25 4.92
CA GLN A 317 -1.12 24.20 5.35
C GLN A 317 -0.31 23.70 6.55
N ASN A 318 0.04 22.41 6.56
CA ASN A 318 0.74 21.74 7.65
C ASN A 318 0.02 21.81 9.01
N ARG A 319 -1.32 21.79 9.04
CA ARG A 319 -2.13 21.78 10.28
C ARG A 319 -3.28 20.80 10.17
N ALA A 320 -3.55 20.06 11.25
CA ALA A 320 -4.61 19.05 11.29
C ALA A 320 -5.88 19.63 11.90
N VAL A 321 -6.81 20.11 11.06
CA VAL A 321 -8.11 20.66 11.50
C VAL A 321 -9.25 19.75 11.10
N THR A 322 -9.34 19.40 9.81
CA THR A 322 -10.37 18.50 9.28
C THR A 322 -9.90 17.05 9.29
N ALA A 323 -10.83 16.09 9.21
CA ALA A 323 -10.51 14.67 9.10
C ALA A 323 -9.55 14.37 7.92
N LYS A 324 -9.73 15.06 6.78
CA LYS A 324 -8.85 14.91 5.61
C LYS A 324 -7.46 15.51 5.83
N ASP A 325 -7.33 16.55 6.66
CA ASP A 325 -6.02 17.10 7.00
C ASP A 325 -5.22 16.10 7.83
N TYR A 326 -5.85 15.47 8.83
CA TYR A 326 -5.27 14.37 9.58
C TYR A 326 -4.84 13.24 8.64
N GLU A 327 -5.65 12.90 7.62
CA GLU A 327 -5.26 11.89 6.63
C GLU A 327 -3.95 12.24 5.92
N SER A 328 -3.83 13.46 5.42
CA SER A 328 -2.63 13.91 4.70
C SER A 328 -1.38 13.94 5.58
N ILE A 329 -1.52 14.42 6.82
CA ILE A 329 -0.40 14.60 7.75
C ILE A 329 0.08 13.25 8.30
N ILE A 330 -0.82 12.33 8.61
CA ILE A 330 -0.43 10.99 9.09
C ILE A 330 0.33 10.22 8.01
N LYS A 331 -0.06 10.33 6.74
CA LYS A 331 0.70 9.71 5.64
C LYS A 331 2.11 10.28 5.47
N ARG A 332 2.33 11.55 5.82
CA ARG A 332 3.67 12.14 5.86
C ARG A 332 4.47 11.66 7.06
N ILE A 333 3.85 11.60 8.24
CA ILE A 333 4.50 11.21 9.50
C ILE A 333 4.85 9.73 9.53
N TYR A 334 3.94 8.90 9.01
CA TYR A 334 4.04 7.45 8.96
C TYR A 334 3.72 6.94 7.55
N PRO A 335 4.71 6.99 6.64
CA PRO A 335 4.52 6.62 5.24
C PRO A 335 4.18 5.15 4.99
N ASP A 336 4.36 4.29 5.99
CA ASP A 336 4.00 2.86 5.93
C ASP A 336 2.49 2.64 6.10
N THR A 337 1.71 3.71 6.21
CA THR A 337 0.25 3.66 6.18
C THR A 337 -0.25 3.24 4.79
N GLU A 338 -0.95 2.11 4.71
CA GLU A 338 -1.67 1.69 3.51
C GLU A 338 -2.93 2.53 3.35
N SER A 339 -3.75 2.58 4.40
CA SER A 339 -5.03 3.29 4.43
C SER A 339 -5.34 3.78 5.83
N LEU A 340 -6.20 4.80 5.92
CA LEU A 340 -6.48 5.53 7.13
C LEU A 340 -7.93 6.02 7.17
N SER A 341 -8.57 5.91 8.34
CA SER A 341 -9.84 6.53 8.67
C SER A 341 -9.62 7.53 9.77
N VAL A 342 -10.19 8.73 9.60
CA VAL A 342 -10.24 9.72 10.67
C VAL A 342 -11.68 10.08 10.89
N VAL A 343 -12.16 9.85 12.11
CA VAL A 343 -13.55 10.07 12.50
C VAL A 343 -13.57 11.03 13.70
N GLY A 344 -14.40 12.07 13.61
CA GLY A 344 -14.66 12.96 14.72
C GLY A 344 -15.47 12.23 15.79
N GLY A 345 -15.13 12.39 17.07
CA GLY A 345 -15.84 11.71 18.14
C GLY A 345 -17.32 12.09 18.26
N GLU A 346 -17.76 13.20 17.64
CA GLU A 346 -19.18 13.56 17.49
C GLU A 346 -19.98 12.57 16.65
N GLU A 347 -19.32 11.82 15.76
CA GLU A 347 -19.97 10.86 14.87
C GLU A 347 -20.12 9.46 15.48
N MET A 348 -19.59 9.24 16.69
CA MET A 348 -19.63 7.96 17.39
C MET A 348 -20.96 7.77 18.13
N ASP A 349 -21.33 6.50 18.32
CA ASP A 349 -22.42 6.10 19.20
C ASP A 349 -21.85 5.25 20.35
N PRO A 350 -21.77 5.77 21.60
CA PRO A 350 -22.15 7.12 22.04
C PRO A 350 -21.12 8.21 21.62
N PRO A 351 -21.55 9.48 21.50
CA PRO A 351 -20.68 10.57 21.05
C PRO A 351 -19.61 10.95 22.07
N GLN A 352 -18.37 11.13 21.61
CA GLN A 352 -17.19 11.49 22.39
C GLN A 352 -16.60 12.83 21.92
N TYR A 353 -17.20 13.94 22.35
CA TYR A 353 -16.74 15.28 21.96
C TYR A 353 -15.28 15.58 22.37
N GLY A 354 -14.56 16.33 21.53
CA GLY A 354 -13.16 16.71 21.76
C GLY A 354 -12.12 15.64 21.42
N ASN A 355 -12.57 14.45 21.01
CA ASN A 355 -11.69 13.36 20.58
C ASN A 355 -11.76 13.16 19.06
N VAL A 356 -10.60 12.91 18.44
CA VAL A 356 -10.48 12.45 17.06
C VAL A 356 -9.98 11.01 17.08
N LEU A 357 -10.77 10.11 16.52
CA LEU A 357 -10.46 8.69 16.44
C LEU A 357 -9.80 8.40 15.10
N ILE A 358 -8.67 7.72 15.17
CA ILE A 358 -7.82 7.47 14.02
C ILE A 358 -7.62 5.97 13.91
N SER A 359 -7.96 5.37 12.77
CA SER A 359 -7.71 3.96 12.49
C SER A 359 -6.76 3.85 11.31
N ILE A 360 -5.58 3.28 11.56
CA ILE A 360 -4.48 3.21 10.58
C ILE A 360 -4.21 1.75 10.24
N LYS A 361 -4.30 1.39 8.95
CA LYS A 361 -3.87 0.09 8.43
C LYS A 361 -2.42 0.20 7.95
N PRO A 362 -1.44 -0.41 8.63
CA PRO A 362 -0.06 -0.44 8.13
C PRO A 362 0.07 -1.40 6.94
N ARG A 363 1.08 -1.17 6.10
CA ARG A 363 1.48 -2.11 5.03
C ARG A 363 2.07 -3.37 5.67
N GLY A 364 1.70 -4.54 5.15
CA GLY A 364 2.22 -5.84 5.63
C GLY A 364 1.65 -6.36 6.95
N ALA A 365 1.09 -5.49 7.81
CA ALA A 365 0.48 -5.90 9.08
C ALA A 365 -0.98 -5.47 9.20
N ASN A 366 -1.77 -6.17 10.02
CA ASN A 366 -3.17 -5.81 10.30
C ASN A 366 -3.32 -4.85 11.49
N TYR A 367 -2.30 -4.74 12.33
CA TYR A 367 -2.34 -3.93 13.54
C TYR A 367 -1.02 -3.17 13.70
N ILE A 368 -1.09 -2.09 14.47
CA ILE A 368 0.08 -1.27 14.81
C ILE A 368 0.50 -1.62 16.22
N SER A 369 1.81 -1.75 16.44
CA SER A 369 2.37 -1.92 17.79
C SER A 369 2.10 -0.70 18.66
N ASP A 370 1.94 -0.90 19.97
CA ASP A 370 1.65 0.23 20.88
C ASP A 370 2.79 1.26 20.93
N PHE A 371 4.04 0.84 20.70
CA PHE A 371 5.17 1.73 20.54
C PHE A 371 4.98 2.70 19.35
N ASN A 372 4.62 2.16 18.17
CA ASN A 372 4.38 2.96 16.98
C ASN A 372 3.15 3.87 17.15
N LYS A 373 2.09 3.41 17.84
CA LYS A 373 0.94 4.26 18.19
C LYS A 373 1.38 5.48 18.99
N ASN A 374 2.22 5.31 20.01
CA ASN A 374 2.73 6.41 20.82
C ASN A 374 3.62 7.37 20.03
N GLN A 375 4.46 6.84 19.14
CA GLN A 375 5.33 7.65 18.27
C GLN A 375 4.52 8.47 17.25
N ILE A 376 3.47 7.90 16.67
CA ILE A 376 2.58 8.62 15.75
C ILE A 376 1.84 9.72 16.50
N LEU A 377 1.30 9.44 17.68
CA LEU A 377 0.60 10.42 18.52
C LEU A 377 1.51 11.59 18.92
N SER A 378 2.77 11.33 19.30
CA SER A 378 3.69 12.40 19.70
C SER A 378 4.04 13.32 18.54
N LYS A 379 4.26 12.77 17.34
CA LYS A 379 4.49 13.55 16.12
C LYS A 379 3.23 14.31 15.69
N LEU A 380 2.05 13.70 15.80
CA LEU A 380 0.79 14.32 15.39
C LEU A 380 0.42 15.54 16.26
N ARG A 381 0.81 15.54 17.54
CA ARG A 381 0.59 16.68 18.45
C ARG A 381 1.23 17.98 17.97
N GLN A 382 2.31 17.92 17.19
CA GLN A 382 2.95 19.11 16.62
C GLN A 382 2.09 19.80 15.56
N TYR A 383 1.13 19.08 14.97
CA TYR A 383 0.27 19.55 13.89
C TYR A 383 -1.18 19.80 14.32
N SER A 384 -1.59 19.23 15.46
CA SER A 384 -2.97 19.31 15.95
C SER A 384 -3.28 20.65 16.62
N VAL A 385 -4.54 21.06 16.54
CA VAL A 385 -5.07 22.22 17.27
C VAL A 385 -5.14 21.92 18.78
N SER A 386 -4.76 22.89 19.60
CA SER A 386 -4.88 22.79 21.06
C SER A 386 -6.33 22.54 21.50
N GLY A 387 -6.53 21.63 22.45
CA GLY A 387 -7.86 21.27 22.99
C GLY A 387 -8.54 20.07 22.33
N ILE A 388 -7.98 19.52 21.24
CA ILE A 388 -8.43 18.27 20.63
C ILE A 388 -7.48 17.14 20.99
N ASN A 389 -8.02 16.03 21.49
CA ASN A 389 -7.25 14.83 21.78
C ASN A 389 -7.32 13.84 20.62
N GLN A 390 -6.17 13.29 20.22
CA GLN A 390 -6.11 12.23 19.22
C GLN A 390 -6.01 10.87 19.90
N LYS A 391 -6.81 9.90 19.45
CA LYS A 391 -6.75 8.52 19.93
C LYS A 391 -6.70 7.57 18.73
N ILE A 392 -5.68 6.72 18.70
CA ILE A 392 -5.58 5.66 17.70
C ILE A 392 -6.36 4.46 18.19
N VAL A 393 -7.33 3.99 17.39
CA VAL A 393 -8.15 2.81 17.67
C VAL A 393 -7.85 1.74 16.63
N ASP A 394 -7.81 0.48 17.07
CA ASP A 394 -7.58 -0.65 16.18
C ASP A 394 -8.70 -0.76 15.15
N LEU A 395 -8.30 -1.10 13.94
CA LEU A 395 -9.18 -1.21 12.78
C LEU A 395 -10.02 -2.48 12.84
N LYS A 396 -11.31 -2.35 12.50
CA LYS A 396 -12.21 -3.49 12.30
C LYS A 396 -12.19 -3.90 10.83
N LEU A 397 -11.71 -5.11 10.53
CA LEU A 397 -11.57 -5.61 9.16
C LEU A 397 -12.80 -6.37 8.71
N LEU A 398 -13.48 -5.89 7.66
CA LEU A 398 -14.51 -6.65 6.97
C LEU A 398 -13.91 -7.26 5.71
N PHE A 399 -13.75 -8.58 5.71
CA PHE A 399 -13.22 -9.31 4.57
C PHE A 399 -14.34 -9.68 3.62
N ILE A 400 -14.10 -9.46 2.33
CA ILE A 400 -14.98 -9.90 1.26
C ILE A 400 -14.29 -11.06 0.56
N GLU A 401 -14.99 -12.19 0.46
CA GLU A 401 -14.54 -13.38 -0.23
C GLU A 401 -15.48 -13.65 -1.39
N LEU A 402 -14.93 -14.06 -2.53
CA LEU A 402 -15.68 -14.34 -3.74
C LEU A 402 -15.68 -15.85 -4.00
N GLU A 403 -16.85 -16.40 -4.31
CA GLU A 403 -16.98 -17.70 -4.96
C GLU A 403 -17.41 -17.45 -6.40
N SER A 404 -16.44 -17.43 -7.32
CA SER A 404 -16.67 -17.14 -8.74
C SER A 404 -16.55 -18.41 -9.58
N SER A 405 -17.60 -18.72 -10.32
CA SER A 405 -17.63 -19.75 -11.35
C SER A 405 -17.54 -19.07 -12.72
N VAL A 406 -16.37 -19.13 -13.34
CA VAL A 406 -16.08 -18.47 -14.62
C VAL A 406 -16.23 -19.48 -15.75
N TYR A 407 -17.09 -19.15 -16.71
CA TYR A 407 -17.34 -19.94 -17.90
C TYR A 407 -16.41 -19.48 -19.02
N TYR A 408 -15.70 -20.43 -19.63
CA TYR A 408 -14.77 -20.15 -20.71
C TYR A 408 -14.99 -21.05 -21.92
N THR A 409 -14.58 -20.54 -23.08
CA THR A 409 -14.58 -21.25 -24.35
C THR A 409 -13.23 -21.92 -24.59
N ASP A 410 -13.25 -23.23 -24.80
CA ASP A 410 -12.05 -24.05 -24.95
C ASP A 410 -11.22 -23.71 -26.21
N SER A 411 -11.87 -23.27 -27.30
CA SER A 411 -11.19 -22.95 -28.56
C SER A 411 -10.25 -21.74 -28.50
N PHE A 412 -10.44 -20.86 -27.52
CA PHE A 412 -9.64 -19.63 -27.36
C PHE A 412 -8.61 -19.73 -26.23
N VAL A 413 -8.62 -20.81 -25.45
CA VAL A 413 -7.78 -20.97 -24.26
C VAL A 413 -6.83 -22.14 -24.44
N SER A 414 -5.53 -21.87 -24.48
CA SER A 414 -4.52 -22.93 -24.56
C SER A 414 -4.22 -23.59 -23.20
N ASN A 415 -4.32 -22.84 -22.10
CA ASN A 415 -4.09 -23.34 -20.74
C ASN A 415 -5.05 -22.68 -19.74
N VAL A 416 -5.86 -23.50 -19.08
CA VAL A 416 -6.89 -23.06 -18.12
C VAL A 416 -6.26 -22.51 -16.84
N GLU A 417 -5.14 -23.08 -16.38
CA GLU A 417 -4.45 -22.61 -15.17
C GLU A 417 -3.81 -21.24 -15.40
N GLU A 418 -3.31 -20.96 -16.61
CA GLU A 418 -2.79 -19.63 -16.95
C GLU A 418 -3.91 -18.58 -16.94
N LEU A 419 -5.08 -18.90 -17.50
CA LEU A 419 -6.25 -18.02 -17.45
C LEU A 419 -6.68 -17.76 -15.99
N LYS A 420 -6.72 -18.81 -15.16
CA LYS A 420 -7.03 -18.69 -13.74
C LYS A 420 -6.02 -17.82 -12.99
N SER A 421 -4.72 -17.99 -13.24
CA SER A 421 -3.67 -17.13 -12.67
C SER A 421 -3.81 -15.68 -13.12
N LYS A 422 -4.15 -15.43 -14.39
CA LYS A 422 -4.43 -14.07 -14.89
C LYS A 422 -5.61 -13.44 -14.14
N ILE A 423 -6.72 -14.16 -13.97
CA ILE A 423 -7.89 -13.69 -13.22
C ILE A 423 -7.51 -13.35 -11.77
N ILE A 424 -6.77 -14.25 -11.10
CA ILE A 424 -6.30 -14.02 -9.72
C ILE A 424 -5.41 -12.78 -9.63
N ASN A 425 -4.48 -12.60 -10.58
CA ASN A 425 -3.59 -11.44 -10.61
C ASN A 425 -4.36 -10.14 -10.83
N THR A 426 -5.30 -10.11 -11.79
CA THR A 426 -6.14 -8.93 -12.05
C THR A 426 -7.03 -8.61 -10.85
N LEU A 427 -7.62 -9.60 -10.19
CA LEU A 427 -8.39 -9.40 -8.96
C LEU A 427 -7.52 -8.90 -7.80
N THR A 428 -6.28 -9.38 -7.69
CA THR A 428 -5.31 -8.92 -6.69
C THR A 428 -4.91 -7.47 -6.95
N GLN A 429 -4.68 -7.09 -8.20
CA GLN A 429 -4.44 -5.70 -8.61
C GLN A 429 -5.66 -4.81 -8.31
N HIS A 430 -6.87 -5.29 -8.60
CA HIS A 430 -8.10 -4.57 -8.28
C HIS A 430 -8.32 -4.41 -6.77
N SER A 431 -7.99 -5.44 -5.98
CA SER A 431 -8.01 -5.36 -4.51
C SER A 431 -7.09 -4.25 -4.02
N LYS A 432 -5.89 -4.11 -4.58
CA LYS A 432 -4.94 -3.02 -4.25
C LYS A 432 -5.37 -1.63 -4.73
N SER A 433 -6.45 -1.50 -5.51
CA SER A 433 -6.91 -0.21 -6.02
C SER A 433 -7.52 0.67 -4.92
N VAL A 434 -7.28 1.98 -5.02
CA VAL A 434 -7.69 2.99 -4.02
C VAL A 434 -9.21 3.04 -3.79
N ASN A 435 -10.01 2.59 -4.77
CA ASN A 435 -11.46 2.65 -4.69
C ASN A 435 -12.08 1.56 -3.80
N LEU A 436 -11.36 0.46 -3.56
CA LEU A 436 -11.86 -0.70 -2.81
C LEU A 436 -11.25 -0.76 -1.41
N ASN A 437 -9.93 -0.57 -1.30
CA ASN A 437 -9.18 -0.58 -0.03
C ASN A 437 -9.20 0.80 0.68
N LYS A 438 -10.40 1.34 0.90
CA LYS A 438 -10.61 2.59 1.63
C LYS A 438 -11.62 2.39 2.75
N PHE A 439 -11.42 3.09 3.86
CA PHE A 439 -12.48 3.31 4.84
C PHE A 439 -13.65 4.06 4.20
N GLY A 440 -14.89 3.63 4.49
CA GLY A 440 -16.06 4.12 3.75
C GLY A 440 -16.14 3.62 2.31
N GLY A 441 -15.27 2.69 1.91
CA GLY A 441 -15.27 2.07 0.59
C GLY A 441 -16.55 1.28 0.35
N ARG A 442 -16.95 1.18 -0.93
CA ARG A 442 -18.07 0.33 -1.35
C ARG A 442 -17.55 -0.68 -2.35
N PHE A 443 -17.67 -1.96 -1.99
CA PHE A 443 -17.53 -3.04 -2.94
C PHE A 443 -18.72 -3.01 -3.90
N LYS A 444 -18.42 -2.88 -5.20
CA LYS A 444 -19.42 -2.83 -6.26
C LYS A 444 -19.38 -4.14 -7.02
N TYR A 445 -20.39 -4.97 -6.84
CA TYR A 445 -20.45 -6.31 -7.41
C TYR A 445 -20.32 -6.29 -8.94
N SER A 446 -21.08 -5.41 -9.61
CA SER A 446 -21.09 -5.31 -11.08
C SER A 446 -19.73 -4.93 -11.67
N LYS A 447 -18.97 -4.06 -10.98
CA LYS A 447 -17.63 -3.67 -11.43
C LYS A 447 -16.64 -4.81 -11.31
N THR A 448 -16.69 -5.57 -10.21
CA THR A 448 -15.84 -6.75 -10.03
C THR A 448 -16.13 -7.81 -11.08
N GLN A 449 -17.40 -8.03 -11.42
CA GLN A 449 -17.80 -8.93 -12.49
C GLN A 449 -17.25 -8.47 -13.85
N GLN A 450 -17.41 -7.18 -14.19
CA GLN A 450 -16.85 -6.61 -15.42
C GLN A 450 -15.33 -6.78 -15.51
N ILE A 451 -14.62 -6.66 -14.38
CA ILE A 451 -13.17 -6.84 -14.35
C ILE A 451 -12.79 -8.28 -14.68
N ILE A 452 -13.50 -9.26 -14.13
CA ILE A 452 -13.28 -10.68 -14.45
C ILE A 452 -13.54 -10.92 -15.94
N ASP A 453 -14.66 -10.41 -16.48
CA ASP A 453 -15.01 -10.56 -17.90
C ASP A 453 -14.01 -9.84 -18.83
N SER A 454 -13.35 -8.79 -18.35
CA SER A 454 -12.38 -8.01 -19.13
C SER A 454 -10.98 -8.65 -19.22
N VAL A 455 -10.68 -9.67 -18.42
CA VAL A 455 -9.37 -10.35 -18.45
C VAL A 455 -9.11 -10.93 -19.83
N ASP A 456 -10.11 -11.60 -20.40
CA ASP A 456 -10.09 -12.08 -21.76
C ASP A 456 -11.51 -12.05 -22.34
N ARG A 457 -11.81 -10.97 -23.07
CA ARG A 457 -13.13 -10.71 -23.65
C ARG A 457 -13.57 -11.79 -24.65
N ASN A 458 -12.63 -12.52 -25.24
CA ASN A 458 -12.93 -13.52 -26.26
C ASN A 458 -13.05 -14.93 -25.66
N ALA A 459 -12.26 -15.22 -24.63
CA ALA A 459 -12.28 -16.52 -23.97
C ALA A 459 -13.41 -16.67 -22.94
N ILE A 460 -13.69 -15.64 -22.15
CA ILE A 460 -14.67 -15.68 -21.06
C ILE A 460 -16.05 -15.38 -21.62
N THR A 461 -17.00 -16.29 -21.42
CA THR A 461 -18.38 -16.15 -21.92
C THR A 461 -19.32 -15.62 -20.87
N SER A 462 -19.14 -16.05 -19.61
CA SER A 462 -19.98 -15.65 -18.49
C SER A 462 -19.27 -15.89 -17.16
N ASN A 463 -19.76 -15.24 -16.11
CA ASN A 463 -19.28 -15.40 -14.75
C ASN A 463 -20.44 -15.33 -13.76
N ILE A 464 -20.56 -16.36 -12.91
CA ILE A 464 -21.47 -16.38 -11.77
C ILE A 464 -20.62 -16.22 -10.51
N THR A 465 -20.68 -15.04 -9.90
CA THR A 465 -19.96 -14.73 -8.66
C THR A 465 -20.90 -14.62 -7.48
N LYS A 466 -20.51 -15.20 -6.34
CA LYS A 466 -21.20 -15.06 -5.06
C LYS A 466 -20.31 -14.33 -4.08
N VAL A 467 -20.92 -13.48 -3.24
CA VAL A 467 -20.20 -12.65 -2.26
C VAL A 467 -20.42 -13.21 -0.86
N ILE A 468 -19.33 -13.38 -0.11
CA ILE A 468 -19.33 -13.71 1.31
C ILE A 468 -18.67 -12.57 2.06
N ILE A 469 -19.26 -12.18 3.18
CA ILE A 469 -18.63 -11.26 4.12
C ILE A 469 -18.14 -12.03 5.34
N ARG A 470 -16.94 -11.68 5.81
CA ARG A 470 -16.27 -12.38 6.89
C ARG A 470 -15.66 -11.41 7.88
N ARG A 471 -15.82 -11.71 9.16
CA ARG A 471 -15.12 -11.08 10.27
C ARG A 471 -14.25 -12.07 11.01
N ASN A 472 -13.14 -11.55 11.52
CA ASN A 472 -12.27 -12.28 12.43
C ASN A 472 -12.58 -11.82 13.86
N LEU A 473 -12.92 -12.76 14.73
CA LEU A 473 -13.04 -12.57 16.15
C LEU A 473 -11.71 -12.98 16.80
N ASN A 474 -11.04 -12.05 17.46
CA ASN A 474 -9.82 -12.34 18.20
C ASN A 474 -10.22 -12.86 19.59
N ALA A 475 -10.14 -14.17 19.78
CA ALA A 475 -10.52 -14.82 21.01
C ALA A 475 -9.43 -14.62 22.07
N THR A 476 -9.85 -14.19 23.24
CA THR A 476 -9.04 -14.13 24.43
C THR A 476 -9.07 -15.49 25.12
N LEU A 477 -7.99 -16.26 25.01
CA LEU A 477 -7.93 -17.62 25.55
C LEU A 477 -7.98 -17.63 27.09
N ASN A 478 -8.61 -18.67 27.63
CA ASN A 478 -8.65 -19.00 29.06
C ASN A 478 -9.23 -17.90 29.97
N GLN A 479 -10.07 -17.02 29.43
CA GLN A 479 -10.78 -16.00 30.19
C GLN A 479 -12.23 -15.84 29.70
N ASN A 480 -13.10 -15.41 30.61
CA ASN A 480 -14.48 -15.05 30.28
C ASN A 480 -14.49 -13.69 29.58
N ALA A 481 -14.94 -13.67 28.33
CA ALA A 481 -15.08 -12.45 27.56
C ALA A 481 -16.42 -12.42 26.82
N GLN A 482 -16.89 -11.21 26.55
CA GLN A 482 -18.01 -10.92 25.66
C GLN A 482 -17.43 -10.38 24.36
N TYR A 483 -18.09 -10.70 23.24
CA TYR A 483 -17.62 -10.26 21.92
C TYR A 483 -18.76 -9.64 21.13
N GLU A 484 -18.41 -8.62 20.37
CA GLU A 484 -19.33 -7.92 19.48
C GLU A 484 -18.72 -7.90 18.07
N LEU A 485 -19.49 -8.34 17.09
CA LEU A 485 -19.11 -8.32 15.67
C LEU A 485 -20.16 -7.54 14.87
N CYS A 486 -19.84 -6.28 14.56
CA CYS A 486 -20.67 -5.41 13.73
C CYS A 486 -20.18 -5.47 12.27
N TYR A 487 -20.98 -6.00 11.34
CA TYR A 487 -20.65 -6.11 9.91
C TYR A 487 -21.12 -4.88 9.11
N GLY A 488 -22.07 -4.11 9.65
CA GLY A 488 -22.56 -2.87 9.04
C GLY A 488 -23.39 -3.06 7.77
N ASN A 489 -23.73 -4.30 7.43
CA ASN A 489 -24.52 -4.66 6.25
C ASN A 489 -25.56 -5.71 6.66
N GLN A 490 -26.75 -5.62 6.08
CA GLN A 490 -27.84 -6.58 6.33
C GLN A 490 -27.46 -7.98 5.84
N PHE A 491 -27.82 -9.01 6.62
CA PHE A 491 -27.63 -10.41 6.26
C PHE A 491 -28.85 -10.98 5.52
N HIS A 492 -28.59 -11.90 4.60
CA HIS A 492 -29.62 -12.71 3.98
C HIS A 492 -30.07 -13.82 4.94
N VAL A 493 -31.39 -13.93 5.15
CA VAL A 493 -31.96 -14.86 6.14
C VAL A 493 -32.68 -16.01 5.44
N LYS A 494 -32.20 -17.23 5.66
CA LYS A 494 -32.88 -18.47 5.30
C LYS A 494 -33.76 -18.96 6.44
N PRO A 495 -35.01 -19.41 6.16
CA PRO A 495 -35.91 -19.93 7.18
C PRO A 495 -35.38 -21.12 7.96
N ASP A 496 -34.55 -21.96 7.33
CA ASP A 496 -34.00 -23.19 7.94
C ASP A 496 -32.81 -22.93 8.89
N GLY A 497 -32.35 -21.67 9.02
CA GLY A 497 -31.15 -21.29 9.76
C GLY A 497 -29.85 -21.49 8.96
N TYR A 498 -28.70 -21.48 9.65
CA TYR A 498 -27.35 -21.64 9.07
C TYR A 498 -26.92 -20.50 8.12
N ASN A 499 -27.32 -19.27 8.44
CA ASN A 499 -26.94 -18.06 7.74
C ASN A 499 -25.52 -17.61 8.11
N ILE A 500 -25.14 -17.84 9.37
CA ILE A 500 -23.79 -17.58 9.88
C ILE A 500 -23.05 -18.90 10.08
N LYS A 501 -21.78 -18.92 9.72
CA LYS A 501 -20.91 -20.09 9.91
C LYS A 501 -19.58 -19.63 10.50
N SER A 502 -18.94 -20.48 11.30
CA SER A 502 -17.62 -20.17 11.84
C SER A 502 -16.60 -21.27 11.58
N THR A 503 -15.32 -20.93 11.79
CA THR A 503 -14.26 -21.94 12.00
C THR A 503 -14.44 -22.63 13.36
N GLY A 504 -13.82 -23.80 13.52
CA GLY A 504 -13.88 -24.57 14.76
C GLY A 504 -13.11 -23.91 15.91
N PHE A 505 -13.65 -24.02 17.13
CA PHE A 505 -12.99 -23.61 18.37
C PHE A 505 -13.42 -24.53 19.51
N ASN A 506 -12.72 -24.47 20.65
CA ASN A 506 -13.02 -25.27 21.83
C ASN A 506 -13.43 -24.36 22.99
N ILE A 507 -14.34 -24.87 23.83
CA ILE A 507 -14.88 -24.15 24.99
C ILE A 507 -14.67 -24.94 26.28
N LEU A 508 -14.74 -24.27 27.42
CA LEU A 508 -14.67 -24.94 28.72
C LEU A 508 -15.85 -25.91 28.89
N GLY A 509 -15.55 -27.17 29.20
CA GLY A 509 -16.55 -28.20 29.47
C GLY A 509 -16.90 -29.11 28.28
N GLU A 510 -16.37 -28.84 27.08
CA GLU A 510 -16.52 -29.71 25.90
C GLU A 510 -15.14 -30.04 25.31
N SER A 511 -14.87 -31.33 25.05
CA SER A 511 -13.63 -31.79 24.44
C SER A 511 -13.65 -31.78 22.91
N SER A 512 -14.85 -31.70 22.32
CA SER A 512 -15.10 -31.68 20.88
C SER A 512 -14.97 -30.27 20.30
N LYS A 513 -14.62 -30.17 19.01
CA LYS A 513 -14.65 -28.90 18.28
C LYS A 513 -16.08 -28.41 18.09
N VAL A 514 -16.31 -27.14 18.38
CA VAL A 514 -17.61 -26.49 18.25
C VAL A 514 -17.59 -25.38 17.18
N TYR A 515 -18.78 -25.05 16.67
CA TYR A 515 -19.02 -24.07 15.61
C TYR A 515 -20.16 -23.13 16.00
N LEU A 516 -20.15 -21.90 15.48
CA LEU A 516 -21.27 -20.96 15.61
C LEU A 516 -22.25 -21.15 14.46
N THR A 517 -23.53 -21.18 14.79
CA THR A 517 -24.64 -21.13 13.83
C THR A 517 -25.77 -20.26 14.40
N ASP A 518 -26.69 -19.83 13.55
CA ASP A 518 -27.86 -19.06 13.95
C ASP A 518 -29.17 -19.82 13.72
N ARG A 519 -30.18 -19.45 14.51
CA ARG A 519 -31.58 -19.78 14.29
C ARG A 519 -32.41 -18.50 14.26
N PRO A 520 -33.03 -18.15 13.12
CA PRO A 520 -33.82 -16.93 13.02
C PRO A 520 -35.12 -17.04 13.82
N ASN A 521 -35.53 -15.95 14.45
CA ASN A 521 -36.85 -15.85 15.08
C ASN A 521 -37.95 -15.72 14.00
N ALA A 522 -39.20 -15.98 14.38
CA ALA A 522 -40.36 -15.94 13.48
C ALA A 522 -40.57 -14.60 12.72
N GLY A 523 -39.93 -13.52 13.18
CA GLY A 523 -39.94 -12.21 12.51
C GLY A 523 -38.83 -11.97 11.48
N TYR A 524 -37.86 -12.87 11.33
CA TYR A 524 -36.67 -12.76 10.45
C TYR A 524 -35.82 -11.47 10.62
N LYS A 525 -36.05 -10.70 11.69
CA LYS A 525 -35.27 -9.49 12.02
C LYS A 525 -34.15 -9.78 13.00
N THR A 526 -34.40 -10.67 13.94
CA THR A 526 -33.43 -11.11 14.95
C THR A 526 -33.34 -12.63 14.99
N GLY A 527 -32.20 -13.13 15.46
CA GLY A 527 -31.95 -14.56 15.63
C GLY A 527 -31.25 -14.84 16.95
N VAL A 528 -31.31 -16.09 17.37
CA VAL A 528 -30.53 -16.60 18.50
C VAL A 528 -29.31 -17.31 17.93
N LEU A 529 -28.14 -16.97 18.47
CA LEU A 529 -26.91 -17.65 18.12
C LEU A 529 -26.75 -18.91 18.98
N SER A 530 -26.46 -20.03 18.34
CA SER A 530 -26.24 -21.32 18.98
C SER A 530 -24.84 -21.83 18.69
N ILE A 531 -24.25 -22.52 19.66
CA ILE A 531 -23.00 -23.25 19.50
C ILE A 531 -23.35 -24.72 19.26
N VAL A 532 -22.91 -25.25 18.12
CA VAL A 532 -23.20 -26.60 17.68
C VAL A 532 -21.92 -27.41 17.49
N LYS A 533 -22.04 -28.73 17.63
CA LYS A 533 -21.00 -29.68 17.24
C LYS A 533 -21.51 -30.59 16.12
N GLN A 534 -20.57 -31.10 15.34
CA GLN A 534 -20.84 -32.12 14.34
C GLN A 534 -20.61 -33.50 14.97
N ASP A 535 -21.57 -34.41 14.84
CA ASP A 535 -21.45 -35.77 15.37
C ASP A 535 -20.40 -36.60 14.59
N ALA A 536 -19.94 -37.71 15.17
CA ALA A 536 -18.84 -38.55 14.66
C ALA A 536 -19.09 -39.12 13.25
N ASP A 537 -20.36 -39.25 12.82
CA ASP A 537 -20.78 -39.72 11.49
C ASP A 537 -21.04 -38.57 10.48
N ASN A 538 -20.70 -37.33 10.83
CA ASN A 538 -20.80 -36.13 9.98
C ASN A 538 -22.23 -35.71 9.54
N SER A 539 -23.28 -36.37 10.04
CA SER A 539 -24.66 -36.22 9.57
C SER A 539 -25.63 -35.47 10.50
N GLU A 540 -25.40 -35.43 11.82
CA GLU A 540 -26.28 -34.73 12.76
C GLU A 540 -25.57 -33.60 13.52
N VAL A 541 -26.32 -32.52 13.75
CA VAL A 541 -25.87 -31.28 14.40
C VAL A 541 -26.40 -31.29 15.83
N VAL A 542 -25.52 -31.43 16.82
CA VAL A 542 -25.92 -31.42 18.23
C VAL A 542 -25.68 -30.04 18.82
N ASP A 543 -26.72 -29.44 19.41
CA ASP A 543 -26.62 -28.17 20.12
C ASP A 543 -25.83 -28.35 21.43
N VAL A 544 -24.68 -27.70 21.57
CA VAL A 544 -23.89 -27.67 22.83
C VAL A 544 -24.39 -26.54 23.73
N LYS A 545 -24.67 -25.36 23.15
CA LYS A 545 -25.29 -24.23 23.85
C LYS A 545 -26.32 -23.58 22.93
N ARG A 546 -27.61 -23.67 23.28
CA ARG A 546 -28.71 -23.16 22.45
C ARG A 546 -28.81 -21.64 22.41
N ASN A 547 -28.49 -20.97 23.52
CA ASN A 547 -28.43 -19.50 23.59
C ASN A 547 -27.01 -19.08 23.96
N ALA A 548 -26.21 -18.74 22.96
CA ALA A 548 -24.85 -18.25 23.12
C ALA A 548 -24.74 -16.74 22.84
N GLY A 549 -25.82 -16.12 22.36
CA GLY A 549 -25.84 -14.72 21.94
C GLY A 549 -27.05 -14.39 21.07
N THR A 550 -27.08 -13.14 20.62
CA THR A 550 -28.12 -12.55 19.79
C THR A 550 -27.55 -12.06 18.47
N ILE A 551 -28.38 -12.10 17.42
CA ILE A 551 -28.04 -11.58 16.10
C ILE A 551 -29.14 -10.60 15.67
N ASP A 552 -28.74 -9.43 15.21
CA ASP A 552 -29.60 -8.49 14.47
C ASP A 552 -29.25 -8.59 12.98
N TYR A 553 -30.15 -9.17 12.19
CA TYR A 553 -29.92 -9.37 10.75
C TYR A 553 -30.01 -8.07 9.96
N ILE A 554 -30.75 -7.05 10.45
CA ILE A 554 -30.94 -5.77 9.76
C ILE A 554 -29.69 -4.91 9.91
N LYS A 555 -29.19 -4.77 11.14
CA LYS A 555 -27.94 -4.04 11.40
C LYS A 555 -26.70 -4.84 10.98
N GLY A 556 -26.81 -6.17 10.94
CA GLY A 556 -25.68 -7.05 10.72
C GLY A 556 -24.76 -7.10 11.94
N GLU A 557 -25.34 -7.21 13.13
CA GLU A 557 -24.63 -7.23 14.41
C GLU A 557 -24.79 -8.60 15.08
N ILE A 558 -23.67 -9.13 15.59
CA ILE A 558 -23.64 -10.37 16.38
C ILE A 558 -23.07 -10.04 17.75
N GLU A 559 -23.86 -10.28 18.79
CA GLU A 559 -23.46 -10.12 20.19
C GLU A 559 -23.34 -11.51 20.81
N LEU A 560 -22.13 -11.85 21.23
CA LEU A 560 -21.84 -13.08 21.96
C LEU A 560 -21.89 -12.78 23.46
N GLU A 561 -22.72 -13.55 24.17
CA GLU A 561 -22.70 -13.56 25.62
C GLU A 561 -21.36 -14.11 26.14
N THR A 562 -21.15 -14.03 27.46
CA THR A 562 -19.93 -14.51 28.11
C THR A 562 -19.62 -15.96 27.73
N ILE A 563 -18.47 -16.15 27.09
CA ILE A 563 -17.95 -17.45 26.67
C ILE A 563 -16.51 -17.62 27.14
N TYR A 564 -16.16 -18.86 27.48
CA TYR A 564 -14.80 -19.25 27.87
C TYR A 564 -14.20 -20.11 26.76
N ILE A 565 -13.27 -19.53 25.98
CA ILE A 565 -12.61 -20.20 24.85
C ILE A 565 -11.27 -20.76 25.32
N THR A 566 -11.05 -22.06 25.12
CA THR A 566 -9.81 -22.76 25.54
C THR A 566 -8.78 -22.81 24.42
N SER A 567 -9.20 -23.03 23.18
CA SER A 567 -8.34 -23.01 22.00
C SER A 567 -9.12 -22.73 20.72
N THR A 568 -8.43 -22.29 19.67
CA THR A 568 -8.97 -22.07 18.32
C THR A 568 -8.30 -22.99 17.31
N ASP A 569 -9.00 -23.33 16.22
CA ASP A 569 -8.45 -24.16 15.13
C ASP A 569 -7.49 -23.38 14.22
N LYS A 570 -7.73 -22.08 14.04
CA LYS A 570 -6.82 -21.19 13.31
C LYS A 570 -5.72 -20.63 14.23
N PRO A 571 -4.52 -20.38 13.69
CA PRO A 571 -3.44 -19.71 14.44
C PRO A 571 -3.86 -18.31 14.88
N ASP A 572 -3.11 -17.74 15.83
CA ASP A 572 -3.29 -16.38 16.38
C ASP A 572 -4.60 -16.16 17.16
N ASN A 573 -5.20 -17.23 17.69
CA ASN A 573 -6.43 -17.17 18.50
C ASN A 573 -7.63 -16.56 17.76
N VAL A 574 -7.69 -16.74 16.43
CA VAL A 574 -8.74 -16.14 15.59
C VAL A 574 -9.86 -17.15 15.32
N ILE A 575 -11.11 -16.69 15.43
CA ILE A 575 -12.30 -17.39 14.93
C ILE A 575 -12.83 -16.60 13.74
N GLU A 576 -12.87 -17.21 12.57
CA GLU A 576 -13.45 -16.58 11.38
C GLU A 576 -14.95 -16.86 11.37
N VAL A 577 -15.75 -15.81 11.27
CA VAL A 577 -17.21 -15.87 11.17
C VAL A 577 -17.60 -15.32 9.81
N GLU A 578 -18.33 -16.13 9.03
CA GLU A 578 -18.84 -15.77 7.71
C GLU A 578 -20.34 -15.60 7.72
N ALA A 579 -20.82 -14.68 6.88
CA ALA A 579 -22.23 -14.42 6.64
C ALA A 579 -22.46 -14.08 5.16
N VAL A 580 -23.69 -14.29 4.70
CA VAL A 580 -24.11 -13.91 3.34
C VAL A 580 -24.84 -12.56 3.43
N PRO A 581 -24.39 -11.51 2.71
CA PRO A 581 -25.08 -10.23 2.72
C PRO A 581 -26.38 -10.32 1.89
N GLU A 582 -27.40 -9.55 2.27
CA GLU A 582 -28.64 -9.42 1.49
C GLU A 582 -28.40 -8.69 0.15
N SER A 583 -27.48 -7.72 0.16
CA SER A 583 -27.02 -6.99 -1.02
C SER A 583 -25.61 -7.43 -1.41
N ASN A 584 -25.41 -7.75 -2.69
CA ASN A 584 -24.08 -8.06 -3.22
C ASN A 584 -23.11 -6.85 -3.20
N ASP A 585 -23.65 -5.64 -3.12
CA ASP A 585 -22.85 -4.44 -2.86
C ASP A 585 -22.65 -4.30 -1.36
N VAL A 586 -21.40 -4.45 -0.92
CA VAL A 586 -21.00 -4.39 0.50
C VAL A 586 -20.37 -3.04 0.78
N VAL A 587 -20.78 -2.40 1.88
CA VAL A 587 -20.27 -1.09 2.30
C VAL A 587 -19.46 -1.26 3.58
N GLY A 588 -18.26 -0.67 3.62
CA GLY A 588 -17.54 -0.48 4.87
C GLY A 588 -18.07 0.78 5.53
N LEU A 589 -18.65 0.66 6.73
CA LEU A 589 -18.98 1.83 7.55
C LEU A 589 -17.69 2.52 8.05
N ARG A 590 -17.84 3.65 8.77
CA ARG A 590 -16.75 4.56 9.17
C ARG A 590 -15.57 3.87 9.88
N ASP A 591 -15.87 2.86 10.69
CA ASP A 591 -14.92 2.07 11.49
C ASP A 591 -14.53 0.73 10.82
N LEU A 592 -15.15 0.40 9.69
CA LEU A 592 -14.96 -0.88 8.99
C LEU A 592 -14.09 -0.70 7.74
N TYR A 593 -12.93 -1.32 7.77
CA TYR A 593 -12.06 -1.40 6.60
C TYR A 593 -12.46 -2.60 5.72
N LEU A 594 -12.89 -2.32 4.49
CA LEU A 594 -13.14 -3.37 3.50
C LEU A 594 -11.81 -3.92 2.98
N ASN A 595 -11.68 -5.25 2.98
CA ASN A 595 -10.55 -5.93 2.37
C ASN A 595 -11.06 -7.06 1.45
N LEU A 596 -10.78 -6.96 0.15
CA LEU A 596 -11.08 -8.05 -0.78
C LEU A 596 -9.99 -9.12 -0.67
N ASN A 597 -10.34 -10.24 -0.06
CA ASN A 597 -9.43 -11.34 0.21
C ASN A 597 -9.41 -12.33 -0.96
N VAL A 598 -8.59 -12.03 -1.97
CA VAL A 598 -8.41 -12.88 -3.15
C VAL A 598 -7.81 -14.25 -2.82
N PRO A 599 -6.79 -14.40 -1.94
CA PRO A 599 -6.23 -15.71 -1.61
C PRO A 599 -7.22 -16.74 -1.04
N LYS A 600 -8.24 -16.30 -0.29
CA LYS A 600 -9.31 -17.18 0.22
C LYS A 600 -10.54 -17.25 -0.69
N SER A 601 -10.56 -16.47 -1.77
CA SER A 601 -11.63 -16.53 -2.77
C SER A 601 -11.50 -17.80 -3.61
N ARG A 602 -12.63 -18.45 -3.90
CA ARG A 602 -12.69 -19.67 -4.69
C ARG A 602 -13.04 -19.32 -6.13
N ILE A 603 -12.07 -19.45 -7.03
CA ILE A 603 -12.26 -19.23 -8.47
C ILE A 603 -12.25 -20.59 -9.16
N ASN A 604 -13.42 -21.00 -9.63
CA ASN A 604 -13.64 -22.25 -10.35
C ASN A 604 -13.77 -21.94 -11.84
N MET A 605 -13.01 -22.66 -12.66
CA MET A 605 -13.12 -22.58 -14.12
C MET A 605 -14.03 -23.69 -14.62
N ILE A 606 -15.10 -23.32 -15.31
CA ILE A 606 -16.08 -24.25 -15.87
C ILE A 606 -16.07 -24.09 -17.39
N ARG A 607 -16.03 -25.21 -18.11
CA ARG A 607 -16.10 -25.19 -19.56
C ARG A 607 -17.53 -24.87 -19.99
N ASP A 608 -17.68 -23.87 -20.86
CA ASP A 608 -18.96 -23.57 -21.50
C ASP A 608 -19.20 -24.55 -22.66
N VAL A 609 -20.09 -25.52 -22.47
CA VAL A 609 -20.39 -26.55 -23.48
C VAL A 609 -21.11 -26.01 -24.72
N ILE A 610 -21.85 -24.89 -24.61
CA ILE A 610 -22.58 -24.29 -25.72
C ILE A 610 -21.61 -23.46 -26.56
N SER A 611 -20.91 -22.52 -25.93
CA SER A 611 -19.99 -21.62 -26.64
C SER A 611 -18.77 -22.35 -27.20
N SER A 612 -18.36 -23.47 -26.58
CA SER A 612 -17.30 -24.34 -27.11
C SER A 612 -17.75 -25.24 -28.26
N GLY A 613 -19.02 -25.18 -28.69
CA GLY A 613 -19.54 -25.95 -29.82
C GLY A 613 -19.69 -27.46 -29.55
N VAL A 614 -19.63 -27.88 -28.28
CA VAL A 614 -19.85 -29.29 -27.88
C VAL A 614 -21.33 -29.63 -27.91
N GLU A 615 -22.18 -28.67 -27.56
CA GLU A 615 -23.64 -28.80 -27.61
C GLU A 615 -24.29 -27.68 -28.41
N VAL A 616 -25.22 -28.04 -29.30
CA VAL A 616 -25.97 -27.09 -30.13
C VAL A 616 -27.38 -26.83 -29.59
N SER A 617 -27.91 -27.72 -28.74
CA SER A 617 -29.31 -27.71 -28.28
C SER A 617 -29.53 -27.14 -26.87
N GLY A 618 -28.47 -26.92 -26.09
CA GLY A 618 -28.52 -26.35 -24.73
C GLY A 618 -29.25 -27.21 -23.68
N VAL A 619 -29.63 -28.45 -24.02
CA VAL A 619 -30.46 -29.31 -23.16
C VAL A 619 -29.66 -29.92 -22.00
N GLU A 620 -28.37 -30.25 -22.16
CA GLU A 620 -27.54 -30.68 -21.03
C GLU A 620 -26.99 -29.50 -20.23
N PHE A 621 -26.84 -28.32 -20.85
CA PHE A 621 -26.50 -27.09 -20.12
C PHE A 621 -27.46 -26.84 -18.95
N ILE A 622 -28.77 -27.00 -19.15
CA ILE A 622 -29.82 -26.83 -18.11
C ILE A 622 -29.84 -27.98 -17.10
N LYS A 623 -29.14 -29.09 -17.33
CA LYS A 623 -29.17 -30.28 -16.45
C LYS A 623 -27.94 -30.42 -15.54
N SER A 624 -26.75 -30.06 -16.02
CA SER A 624 -25.51 -30.43 -15.33
C SER A 624 -24.37 -29.41 -15.41
N SER A 625 -24.44 -28.43 -16.31
CA SER A 625 -23.28 -27.59 -16.62
C SER A 625 -23.35 -26.18 -16.01
N TYR A 626 -24.42 -25.84 -15.29
CA TYR A 626 -24.59 -24.55 -14.63
C TYR A 626 -24.42 -24.66 -13.11
N THR A 627 -23.84 -23.64 -12.51
CA THR A 627 -23.75 -23.50 -11.05
C THR A 627 -24.93 -22.68 -10.52
N SER A 628 -25.49 -23.11 -9.38
CA SER A 628 -26.55 -22.36 -8.70
C SER A 628 -26.05 -20.99 -8.26
N SER A 629 -26.86 -19.96 -8.48
CA SER A 629 -26.61 -18.60 -7.98
C SER A 629 -26.73 -18.49 -6.45
N TYR A 630 -27.32 -19.50 -5.79
CA TYR A 630 -27.53 -19.51 -4.34
C TYR A 630 -26.45 -20.29 -3.60
N TYR A 631 -26.25 -19.95 -2.32
CA TYR A 631 -25.38 -20.72 -1.43
C TYR A 631 -26.07 -22.01 -0.96
N ASN A 632 -25.35 -23.14 -1.02
CA ASN A 632 -25.82 -24.40 -0.44
C ASN A 632 -25.47 -24.43 1.07
N GLY A 633 -26.44 -24.82 1.90
CA GLY A 633 -26.44 -24.70 3.36
C GLY A 633 -25.51 -25.65 4.12
N LYS A 634 -24.23 -25.75 3.75
CA LYS A 634 -23.24 -26.50 4.54
C LYS A 634 -23.02 -25.81 5.90
N LEU A 635 -22.94 -26.60 6.96
CA LEU A 635 -22.77 -26.16 8.36
C LEU A 635 -21.41 -25.52 8.65
N VAL A 636 -20.36 -26.09 8.06
CA VAL A 636 -18.97 -25.74 8.37
C VAL A 636 -18.40 -24.89 7.25
N ARG A 637 -17.66 -23.85 7.65
CA ARG A 637 -16.79 -23.08 6.75
C ARG A 637 -15.65 -23.98 6.26
N GLN A 638 -15.63 -24.28 4.97
CA GLN A 638 -14.65 -25.18 4.34
C GLN A 638 -13.34 -24.50 3.96
#